data_AF-A0A419IBV0-F1
#
_entry.id   AF-A0A419IBV0-F1
#
_cell.length_a   1.000
_cell.length_b   1.000
_cell.length_c   1.000
_cell.angle_alpha   90.00
_cell.angle_beta   90.00
_cell.angle_gamma   90.00
#
_symmetry.space_group_name_H-M   'P 1'
#
loop_
_entity.id
_entity.type
_entity.pdbx_description
1 polymer ?
#
loop_
_entity_poly.entity_id
_entity_poly.type
_entity_poly.pdbx_seq_one_letter_code
_entity_poly.pdbx_strand_id
1 'polypeptide(L)'
;MTLTFGDCYAPRSPAESSTRTDTLRDVQRSLSSGTSSGQKACPGARSTTPWCYSTCDGRRWHQPGNLVASLLMSSTSVDGWAGTSSWRGGLDGNRHPDCLGLDVSPPVTEAARPSGIVTFVVSKAALADVDDLKKFATMQASWRALPETIQKLVLPLLDRMSELDLPVRSGVSRHGTDATITFHGVHPMVPCGRSRWEMSNQAKPWIKAAEDYDKRTEGLEDTRTTTFVFVTMRHWEKKLEWAAEKRAEGFWADVRVLDCGDLHLWLSSQPEAHRWLSTEIARCLPADRVVPAELPTGVLSFVGREEELAIASGPASLVVICGQPGVGKSTLAVHAARDTTSDYPDGQLYLDLRGTHPDAVAPADALSQALGSLGVPDVSRARSTSELAALYRTEASRSKFVLVLDNVRDEDQVRPLLPGESQSKVIITSRNQLRGLNTADRIQLGVLSSDEAVQMLRSRITDERPAAEPGALDEIAALCGCLPLALAVVASSAMGEPSSWSLMRLAAKLRDERRLDRLRAGDVEVRASLQLSYDLLTPEEQTAFGEVCLIPGPSSGCDLAGVAVAADEDDAELFMIRLVERCLAEPSDAQGRFRLHDLVRLFGKEIMHRGLDTYQSPRASLRLRRHLASHAERSVVLLRGGEDVLATDVDPGEVRRWFAANLLNVVAVLHEVDQLGAHGTAVDLCRALCFYTEAQSDWRRLDEFARLGLGITERARKEEVLDAAEAAMAQSMFTMLVAASATARHDRRAASPVFRTWGKVG
;
A
#
# COMPACT_ATOMS: atom_id res chain seq x y z
N MET A 1 -28.64 33.60 -51.96
CA MET A 1 -28.02 32.42 -51.33
C MET A 1 -28.72 32.26 -50.00
N THR A 2 -29.78 31.45 -49.84
CA THR A 2 -30.15 30.20 -50.56
C THR A 2 -29.06 29.16 -50.36
N LEU A 3 -29.32 27.96 -49.82
CA LEU A 3 -30.56 27.15 -49.88
C LEU A 3 -31.25 26.85 -48.53
N THR A 4 -32.49 26.36 -48.64
CA THR A 4 -33.46 26.02 -47.57
C THR A 4 -34.00 24.61 -47.78
N PHE A 5 -34.36 23.90 -46.70
CA PHE A 5 -35.50 22.97 -46.51
C PHE A 5 -35.33 22.39 -45.08
N GLY A 6 -36.35 22.11 -44.25
CA GLY A 6 -37.79 21.94 -44.50
C GLY A 6 -38.13 20.44 -44.54
N ASP A 7 -39.00 19.87 -43.69
CA ASP A 7 -39.91 20.51 -42.74
C ASP A 7 -40.37 19.62 -41.56
N CYS A 8 -41.03 20.27 -40.60
CA CYS A 8 -41.88 19.80 -39.48
C CYS A 8 -42.29 18.31 -39.35
N TYR A 9 -42.42 17.82 -38.09
CA TYR A 9 -43.74 17.59 -37.47
C TYR A 9 -43.66 17.50 -35.92
N ALA A 10 -44.77 17.78 -35.23
CA ALA A 10 -44.89 17.99 -33.78
C ALA A 10 -45.96 17.04 -33.12
N PRO A 11 -46.19 17.06 -31.79
CA PRO A 11 -46.44 15.83 -31.01
C PRO A 11 -47.92 15.49 -30.76
N ARG A 12 -48.18 14.28 -30.21
CA ARG A 12 -49.45 13.88 -29.58
C ARG A 12 -49.30 12.96 -28.36
N SER A 13 -50.33 13.00 -27.53
CA SER A 13 -50.68 12.15 -26.37
C SER A 13 -52.18 12.37 -26.10
N PRO A 14 -52.88 11.57 -25.26
CA PRO A 14 -52.69 10.16 -24.87
C PRO A 14 -54.02 9.34 -25.05
N ALA A 15 -54.14 8.21 -24.33
CA ALA A 15 -55.38 7.60 -23.78
C ALA A 15 -56.08 6.38 -24.46
N GLU A 16 -56.64 5.54 -23.56
CA GLU A 16 -57.81 4.63 -23.62
C GLU A 16 -57.86 3.33 -24.47
N SER A 17 -57.63 2.21 -23.77
CA SER A 17 -58.46 0.96 -23.65
C SER A 17 -59.32 0.43 -24.80
N SER A 18 -59.25 -0.90 -25.05
CA SER A 18 -60.39 -1.84 -24.80
C SER A 18 -60.05 -3.34 -25.01
N THR A 19 -60.95 -4.22 -24.58
CA THR A 19 -60.83 -5.67 -24.34
C THR A 19 -61.22 -6.60 -25.51
N ARG A 20 -60.63 -7.82 -25.57
CA ARG A 20 -61.23 -9.18 -25.76
C ARG A 20 -60.10 -10.20 -26.04
N THR A 21 -59.85 -11.27 -25.26
CA THR A 21 -60.57 -12.56 -25.07
C THR A 21 -60.76 -13.40 -26.34
N ASP A 22 -60.15 -14.59 -26.41
CA ASP A 22 -60.89 -15.88 -26.36
C ASP A 22 -60.02 -17.17 -26.38
N THR A 23 -60.19 -18.02 -25.35
CA THR A 23 -60.29 -19.52 -25.40
C THR A 23 -59.09 -20.41 -25.85
N LEU A 24 -58.91 -21.68 -25.42
CA LEU A 24 -59.51 -22.54 -24.36
C LEU A 24 -58.64 -23.81 -24.11
N ARG A 25 -58.70 -24.38 -22.88
CA ARG A 25 -58.36 -25.78 -22.48
C ARG A 25 -56.88 -26.21 -22.60
N ASP A 26 -56.34 -27.16 -21.82
CA ASP A 26 -56.65 -27.83 -20.53
C ASP A 26 -55.28 -28.34 -19.98
N VAL A 27 -55.03 -29.01 -18.83
CA VAL A 27 -55.82 -29.85 -17.89
C VAL A 27 -55.41 -29.48 -16.43
N GLN A 28 -55.96 -30.16 -15.41
CA GLN A 28 -55.85 -29.82 -13.98
C GLN A 28 -55.32 -31.00 -13.10
N ARG A 29 -54.64 -30.67 -11.98
CA ARG A 29 -54.43 -31.40 -10.68
C ARG A 29 -52.94 -31.58 -10.31
N SER A 30 -52.42 -31.04 -9.19
CA SER A 30 -52.67 -31.26 -7.74
C SER A 30 -52.08 -32.60 -7.24
N LEU A 31 -51.43 -32.73 -6.07
CA LEU A 31 -51.64 -32.05 -4.76
C LEU A 31 -50.32 -31.81 -3.99
N SER A 32 -50.39 -31.32 -2.75
CA SER A 32 -49.26 -30.88 -1.89
C SER A 32 -49.25 -31.51 -0.48
N SER A 33 -48.21 -31.19 0.32
CA SER A 33 -48.07 -31.35 1.79
C SER A 33 -47.66 -32.73 2.37
N GLY A 34 -47.10 -32.72 3.60
CA GLY A 34 -46.79 -33.93 4.43
C GLY A 34 -45.31 -34.17 4.78
N THR A 35 -44.60 -33.25 5.46
CA THR A 35 -44.32 -33.26 6.93
C THR A 35 -43.43 -34.38 7.53
N SER A 36 -42.38 -33.95 8.26
CA SER A 36 -41.98 -34.36 9.63
C SER A 36 -40.57 -34.96 9.89
N SER A 37 -39.90 -34.44 10.94
CA SER A 37 -38.74 -34.98 11.70
C SER A 37 -37.38 -35.17 10.98
N GLY A 38 -36.22 -35.05 11.66
CA GLY A 38 -35.98 -34.59 13.04
C GLY A 38 -34.50 -34.53 13.47
N GLN A 39 -34.22 -33.60 14.41
CA GLN A 39 -33.11 -33.45 15.38
C GLN A 39 -31.79 -34.28 15.35
N LYS A 40 -30.70 -33.58 15.77
CA LYS A 40 -29.51 -34.02 16.56
C LYS A 40 -28.27 -34.65 15.89
N ALA A 41 -27.33 -33.77 15.54
CA ALA A 41 -25.99 -33.60 16.16
C ALA A 41 -25.15 -34.80 16.68
N CYS A 42 -23.89 -34.85 16.20
CA CYS A 42 -22.64 -35.23 16.91
C CYS A 42 -22.39 -36.73 17.28
N PRO A 43 -21.13 -37.15 17.58
CA PRO A 43 -19.82 -36.64 17.11
C PRO A 43 -18.78 -37.73 16.71
N GLY A 44 -17.76 -37.32 15.93
CA GLY A 44 -16.33 -37.68 16.07
C GLY A 44 -15.83 -39.15 16.14
N ALA A 45 -14.86 -39.47 15.28
CA ALA A 45 -13.92 -40.59 15.47
C ALA A 45 -12.50 -40.21 14.97
N ARG A 46 -11.45 -40.74 15.61
CA ARG A 46 -10.05 -40.63 15.17
C ARG A 46 -9.59 -41.97 14.59
N SER A 47 -8.78 -41.96 13.54
CA SER A 47 -7.90 -43.10 13.22
C SER A 47 -6.61 -42.66 12.52
N THR A 48 -5.48 -43.09 13.09
CA THR A 48 -4.22 -43.30 12.38
C THR A 48 -4.39 -44.52 11.43
N THR A 49 -3.51 -44.89 10.49
CA THR A 49 -2.03 -44.78 10.41
C THR A 49 -1.61 -44.90 8.91
N PRO A 50 -0.33 -44.97 8.48
CA PRO A 50 0.09 -44.62 7.11
C PRO A 50 0.07 -45.76 6.10
N TRP A 51 0.40 -45.43 4.83
CA TRP A 51 0.84 -46.39 3.81
C TRP A 51 2.23 -46.04 3.26
N CYS A 52 3.02 -47.07 2.98
CA CYS A 52 4.41 -46.96 2.53
C CYS A 52 4.57 -47.06 1.00
N TYR A 53 5.80 -46.77 0.56
CA TYR A 53 6.33 -47.07 -0.77
C TYR A 53 5.89 -48.43 -1.34
N SER A 54 5.69 -48.47 -2.66
CA SER A 54 5.93 -49.66 -3.47
C SER A 54 6.77 -49.32 -4.70
N THR A 55 7.71 -50.18 -5.03
CA THR A 55 8.58 -50.12 -6.21
C THR A 55 8.46 -51.44 -6.96
N CYS A 56 8.29 -51.42 -8.29
CA CYS A 56 8.39 -52.62 -9.13
C CYS A 56 8.83 -52.28 -10.56
N ASP A 57 9.61 -53.19 -11.14
CA ASP A 57 10.07 -53.24 -12.55
C ASP A 57 8.93 -53.10 -13.59
N GLY A 58 9.16 -52.73 -14.85
CA GLY A 58 10.40 -52.60 -15.63
C GLY A 58 10.16 -53.09 -17.08
N ARG A 59 11.23 -53.21 -17.91
CA ARG A 59 11.21 -53.49 -19.38
C ARG A 59 10.80 -52.27 -20.24
N ARG A 60 11.31 -52.08 -21.48
CA ARG A 60 12.45 -52.71 -22.21
C ARG A 60 12.98 -51.72 -23.28
N TRP A 61 14.22 -51.94 -23.74
CA TRP A 61 14.87 -51.15 -24.78
C TRP A 61 14.35 -51.45 -26.19
N HIS A 62 14.35 -50.45 -27.07
CA HIS A 62 14.48 -50.62 -28.53
C HIS A 62 15.16 -49.40 -29.21
N GLN A 63 16.21 -49.69 -29.97
CA GLN A 63 16.74 -48.93 -31.13
C GLN A 63 16.60 -49.88 -32.37
N PRO A 64 16.91 -49.51 -33.64
CA PRO A 64 17.64 -48.34 -34.21
C PRO A 64 16.78 -47.57 -35.28
N GLY A 65 17.25 -46.63 -36.13
CA GLY A 65 18.52 -45.91 -36.33
C GLY A 65 18.66 -45.32 -37.78
N ASN A 66 19.79 -44.65 -38.09
CA ASN A 66 20.21 -44.09 -39.41
C ASN A 66 19.38 -42.88 -39.95
N LEU A 67 19.86 -41.94 -40.79
CA LEU A 67 21.19 -41.60 -41.39
C LEU A 67 21.54 -40.13 -40.97
N VAL A 68 22.78 -39.62 -40.84
CA VAL A 68 24.04 -39.67 -41.65
C VAL A 68 24.06 -38.75 -42.89
N ALA A 69 24.55 -37.51 -42.72
CA ALA A 69 25.40 -36.72 -43.65
C ALA A 69 25.71 -35.34 -43.02
N SER A 70 26.88 -34.69 -43.16
CA SER A 70 28.26 -35.11 -43.48
C SER A 70 29.24 -34.04 -42.95
N LEU A 71 30.47 -34.41 -42.57
CA LEU A 71 31.56 -33.46 -42.27
C LEU A 71 32.30 -33.00 -43.54
N LEU A 72 33.02 -31.87 -43.45
CA LEU A 72 34.46 -31.65 -43.76
C LEU A 72 34.75 -30.12 -43.69
N MET A 73 35.74 -29.65 -42.91
CA MET A 73 37.13 -29.28 -43.29
C MET A 73 37.26 -28.10 -44.29
N SER A 74 38.26 -27.19 -44.21
CA SER A 74 39.35 -27.00 -43.22
C SER A 74 40.16 -25.70 -43.48
N SER A 75 40.72 -25.11 -42.41
CA SER A 75 42.06 -24.46 -42.31
C SER A 75 42.49 -23.26 -43.19
N THR A 76 43.53 -22.55 -42.69
CA THR A 76 44.38 -21.48 -43.28
C THR A 76 43.87 -20.03 -43.21
N SER A 77 44.71 -19.00 -42.95
CA SER A 77 46.04 -18.94 -42.29
C SER A 77 46.44 -17.47 -41.97
N VAL A 78 47.33 -17.27 -40.97
CA VAL A 78 48.53 -16.37 -40.93
C VAL A 78 48.43 -15.02 -41.70
N ASP A 79 48.56 -13.82 -41.12
CA ASP A 79 49.62 -13.23 -40.24
C ASP A 79 49.02 -12.23 -39.21
N GLY A 80 49.72 -11.53 -38.30
CA GLY A 80 51.15 -11.44 -37.98
C GLY A 80 51.59 -9.98 -37.67
N TRP A 81 52.30 -9.76 -36.55
CA TRP A 81 52.87 -8.46 -36.07
C TRP A 81 51.87 -7.33 -35.71
N ALA A 82 52.26 -6.18 -35.12
CA ALA A 82 53.10 -5.87 -33.93
C ALA A 82 53.19 -4.32 -33.79
N GLY A 83 53.30 -3.78 -32.57
CA GLY A 83 53.57 -2.35 -32.30
C GLY A 83 52.61 -1.72 -31.28
N THR A 84 52.91 -1.65 -29.98
CA THR A 84 53.85 -0.75 -29.25
C THR A 84 53.43 0.73 -29.14
N SER A 85 52.66 1.02 -28.08
CA SER A 85 52.94 2.06 -27.04
C SER A 85 53.04 3.56 -27.37
N SER A 86 52.76 4.38 -26.33
CA SER A 86 53.24 5.77 -26.11
C SER A 86 52.52 6.87 -26.91
N TRP A 87 52.48 8.15 -26.50
CA TRP A 87 52.51 8.81 -25.17
C TRP A 87 52.18 10.31 -25.39
N ARG A 88 51.37 10.95 -24.53
CA ARG A 88 51.10 12.42 -24.51
C ARG A 88 50.43 12.98 -25.80
N GLY A 89 49.78 14.15 -25.79
CA GLY A 89 49.34 14.97 -24.64
C GLY A 89 49.21 16.46 -24.99
N GLY A 90 48.06 17.07 -24.68
CA GLY A 90 47.75 18.49 -24.97
C GLY A 90 47.45 18.78 -26.44
N LEU A 91 47.03 20.00 -26.82
CA LEU A 91 46.54 21.14 -26.02
C LEU A 91 45.83 22.11 -26.99
N ASP A 92 44.73 22.74 -26.53
CA ASP A 92 44.03 23.86 -27.21
C ASP A 92 43.49 23.58 -28.64
N GLY A 93 42.62 24.39 -29.26
CA GLY A 93 41.88 25.56 -28.80
C GLY A 93 41.11 26.24 -29.96
N ASN A 94 40.20 27.17 -29.64
CA ASN A 94 39.26 27.89 -30.55
C ASN A 94 38.14 27.01 -31.17
N ARG A 95 36.84 27.34 -31.17
CA ARG A 95 36.02 28.59 -31.22
C ARG A 95 35.50 28.94 -32.63
N HIS A 96 34.22 28.61 -32.86
CA HIS A 96 33.22 29.35 -33.68
C HIS A 96 33.46 29.51 -35.21
N PRO A 97 32.42 29.87 -36.00
CA PRO A 97 30.98 29.63 -35.83
C PRO A 97 30.28 29.08 -37.10
N ASP A 98 28.99 28.81 -36.97
CA ASP A 98 27.89 28.95 -37.95
C ASP A 98 28.14 28.69 -39.45
N CYS A 99 27.48 27.65 -39.96
CA CYS A 99 27.01 27.62 -41.35
C CYS A 99 25.69 26.84 -41.43
N LEU A 100 24.58 27.52 -41.75
CA LEU A 100 23.28 26.90 -41.96
C LEU A 100 23.25 26.21 -43.33
N GLY A 101 23.02 24.89 -43.34
CA GLY A 101 22.82 24.08 -44.54
C GLY A 101 21.56 23.24 -44.40
N LEU A 102 20.60 23.43 -45.31
CA LEU A 102 19.40 22.60 -45.40
C LEU A 102 19.75 21.25 -46.03
N ASP A 103 19.34 20.15 -45.39
CA ASP A 103 19.16 18.86 -46.04
C ASP A 103 17.72 18.39 -45.82
N VAL A 104 17.12 17.80 -46.85
CA VAL A 104 15.70 17.47 -46.94
C VAL A 104 15.56 16.05 -47.50
N SER A 105 15.72 15.06 -46.63
CA SER A 105 15.55 13.65 -46.97
C SER A 105 14.21 13.09 -46.44
N PRO A 106 13.52 12.22 -47.19
CA PRO A 106 12.19 11.72 -46.83
C PRO A 106 12.22 10.66 -45.71
N PRO A 107 11.09 10.43 -45.01
CA PRO A 107 11.02 9.43 -43.96
C PRO A 107 11.15 8.01 -44.52
N VAL A 108 12.28 7.36 -44.25
CA VAL A 108 12.44 5.92 -44.45
C VAL A 108 11.70 5.21 -43.32
N THR A 109 10.70 4.39 -43.67
CA THR A 109 10.01 3.51 -42.72
C THR A 109 10.97 2.44 -42.19
N GLU A 110 11.39 2.56 -40.93
CA GLU A 110 12.27 1.59 -40.29
C GLU A 110 11.49 0.31 -39.94
N ALA A 111 11.50 -0.66 -40.87
CA ALA A 111 10.99 -2.00 -40.61
C ALA A 111 11.85 -2.69 -39.55
N ALA A 112 11.19 -3.24 -38.51
CA ALA A 112 11.84 -3.76 -37.31
C ALA A 112 12.93 -4.79 -37.62
N ARG A 113 14.18 -4.43 -37.31
CA ARG A 113 15.27 -5.39 -37.15
C ARG A 113 15.25 -5.89 -35.70
N PRO A 114 15.45 -7.20 -35.43
CA PRO A 114 15.61 -7.71 -34.08
C PRO A 114 16.99 -7.30 -33.52
N SER A 115 17.11 -6.06 -33.06
CA SER A 115 18.29 -5.54 -32.39
C SER A 115 18.36 -6.09 -30.97
N GLY A 116 19.51 -6.68 -30.63
CA GLY A 116 19.77 -7.24 -29.31
C GLY A 116 19.37 -8.71 -29.19
N ILE A 117 20.33 -9.60 -29.50
CA ILE A 117 20.60 -10.65 -28.53
C ILE A 117 21.03 -9.91 -27.26
N VAL A 118 20.12 -9.83 -26.27
CA VAL A 118 20.49 -9.39 -24.94
C VAL A 118 21.33 -10.50 -24.34
N THR A 119 22.63 -10.46 -24.65
CA THR A 119 23.64 -11.19 -23.90
C THR A 119 23.59 -10.61 -22.50
N PHE A 120 22.82 -11.27 -21.62
CA PHE A 120 22.81 -10.94 -20.20
C PHE A 120 24.25 -11.03 -19.72
N VAL A 121 24.86 -9.86 -19.49
CA VAL A 121 26.07 -9.75 -18.69
C VAL A 121 25.61 -10.04 -17.27
N VAL A 122 25.48 -11.32 -16.96
CA VAL A 122 25.48 -11.82 -15.59
C VAL A 122 26.67 -11.15 -14.93
N SER A 123 26.39 -10.29 -13.94
CA SER A 123 27.40 -9.45 -13.31
C SER A 123 28.55 -10.34 -12.90
N LYS A 124 29.74 -10.07 -13.48
CA LYS A 124 30.90 -10.95 -13.37
C LYS A 124 31.27 -11.06 -11.90
N ALA A 125 30.81 -12.12 -11.24
CA ALA A 125 31.10 -12.38 -9.84
C ALA A 125 32.61 -12.24 -9.64
N ALA A 126 33.00 -11.32 -8.76
CA ALA A 126 34.41 -11.06 -8.52
C ALA A 126 35.08 -12.38 -8.12
N LEU A 127 36.16 -12.73 -8.81
CA LEU A 127 36.93 -13.90 -8.45
C LEU A 127 37.62 -13.59 -7.12
N ALA A 128 37.31 -14.37 -6.09
CA ALA A 128 37.67 -14.07 -4.71
C ALA A 128 39.17 -13.76 -4.57
N ASP A 129 39.46 -12.63 -3.93
CA ASP A 129 40.82 -12.14 -3.78
C ASP A 129 41.52 -12.71 -2.53
N VAL A 130 42.70 -12.19 -2.22
CA VAL A 130 43.49 -12.60 -1.06
C VAL A 130 42.82 -12.21 0.26
N ASP A 131 42.06 -11.11 0.30
CA ASP A 131 41.35 -10.65 1.49
C ASP A 131 40.03 -11.39 1.69
N ASP A 132 39.31 -11.75 0.62
CA ASP A 132 38.17 -12.66 0.68
C ASP A 132 38.57 -14.04 1.24
N LEU A 133 39.72 -14.57 0.80
CA LEU A 133 40.30 -15.80 1.37
C LEU A 133 40.60 -15.64 2.87
N LYS A 134 41.22 -14.53 3.30
CA LYS A 134 41.48 -14.24 4.73
C LYS A 134 40.19 -14.14 5.55
N LYS A 135 39.17 -13.42 5.06
CA LYS A 135 37.85 -13.27 5.70
C LYS A 135 37.21 -14.66 5.85
N PHE A 136 37.11 -15.42 4.76
CA PHE A 136 36.50 -16.74 4.72
C PHE A 136 37.22 -17.75 5.64
N ALA A 137 38.55 -17.69 5.74
CA ALA A 137 39.34 -18.52 6.65
C ALA A 137 38.99 -18.35 8.14
N THR A 138 38.27 -17.28 8.53
CA THR A 138 37.72 -17.14 9.89
C THR A 138 36.48 -18.02 10.13
N MET A 139 35.77 -18.41 9.06
CA MET A 139 34.46 -19.04 9.11
C MET A 139 34.56 -20.58 9.15
N GLN A 140 33.63 -21.22 9.86
CA GLN A 140 33.55 -22.68 9.98
C GLN A 140 33.35 -23.38 8.61
N ALA A 141 32.71 -22.72 7.64
CA ALA A 141 32.54 -23.24 6.28
C ALA A 141 33.87 -23.51 5.57
N SER A 142 34.89 -22.67 5.81
CA SER A 142 36.20 -22.78 5.15
C SER A 142 36.95 -24.06 5.50
N TRP A 143 36.66 -24.67 6.66
CA TRP A 143 37.29 -25.91 7.12
C TRP A 143 36.94 -27.09 6.22
N ARG A 144 35.76 -27.06 5.57
CA ARG A 144 35.35 -28.04 4.56
C ARG A 144 35.80 -27.64 3.16
N ALA A 145 35.81 -26.34 2.87
CA ALA A 145 36.16 -25.82 1.55
C ALA A 145 37.66 -25.96 1.23
N LEU A 146 38.58 -25.87 2.20
CA LEU A 146 40.02 -25.95 1.93
C LEU A 146 40.45 -27.31 1.31
N PRO A 147 40.14 -28.48 1.88
CA PRO A 147 40.48 -29.76 1.24
C PRO A 147 39.87 -29.93 -0.15
N GLU A 148 38.62 -29.50 -0.35
CA GLU A 148 37.97 -29.54 -1.68
C GLU A 148 38.59 -28.52 -2.66
N THR A 149 39.12 -27.39 -2.19
CA THR A 149 39.92 -26.43 -2.99
C THR A 149 41.19 -27.11 -3.50
N ILE A 150 41.97 -27.73 -2.61
CA ILE A 150 43.22 -28.38 -3.00
C ILE A 150 42.94 -29.57 -3.93
N GLN A 151 41.87 -30.34 -3.69
CA GLN A 151 41.45 -31.36 -4.64
C GLN A 151 41.17 -30.78 -6.04
N LYS A 152 40.37 -29.71 -6.16
CA LYS A 152 40.09 -29.11 -7.48
C LYS A 152 41.34 -28.51 -8.14
N LEU A 153 42.30 -28.01 -7.35
CA LEU A 153 43.57 -27.49 -7.85
C LEU A 153 44.57 -28.59 -8.30
N VAL A 154 44.47 -29.77 -7.71
CA VAL A 154 45.32 -30.95 -7.98
C VAL A 154 44.79 -31.83 -9.11
N LEU A 155 43.46 -31.97 -9.27
CA LEU A 155 42.85 -32.84 -10.28
C LEU A 155 43.32 -32.61 -11.73
N PRO A 156 43.60 -31.37 -12.21
CA PRO A 156 44.14 -31.15 -13.56
C PRO A 156 45.57 -31.66 -13.79
N LEU A 157 46.26 -32.13 -12.74
CA LEU A 157 47.65 -32.63 -12.78
C LEU A 157 47.72 -34.18 -12.69
N LEU A 158 46.58 -34.87 -12.79
CA LEU A 158 46.48 -36.33 -12.69
C LEU A 158 47.32 -37.10 -13.73
N ASP A 159 47.62 -36.49 -14.88
CA ASP A 159 48.49 -37.07 -15.93
C ASP A 159 49.92 -37.36 -15.44
N ARG A 160 50.33 -36.72 -14.34
CA ARG A 160 51.67 -36.75 -13.76
C ARG A 160 51.70 -37.35 -12.35
N MET A 161 50.62 -37.98 -11.90
CA MET A 161 50.53 -38.52 -10.54
C MET A 161 50.48 -40.05 -10.52
N SER A 162 51.30 -40.67 -9.68
CA SER A 162 51.29 -42.12 -9.45
C SER A 162 50.68 -42.52 -8.09
N GLU A 163 50.43 -41.55 -7.22
CA GLU A 163 49.75 -41.71 -5.94
C GLU A 163 48.94 -40.44 -5.64
N LEU A 164 47.69 -40.60 -5.25
CA LEU A 164 46.81 -39.52 -4.81
C LEU A 164 45.79 -40.06 -3.80
N ASP A 165 46.04 -39.85 -2.50
CA ASP A 165 45.05 -40.04 -1.44
C ASP A 165 44.57 -38.67 -0.96
N LEU A 166 43.29 -38.37 -1.21
CA LEU A 166 42.57 -37.16 -0.82
C LEU A 166 41.13 -37.57 -0.41
N PRO A 167 40.72 -37.41 0.86
CA PRO A 167 39.42 -37.92 1.33
C PRO A 167 38.23 -37.09 0.81
N VAL A 168 37.18 -37.78 0.34
CA VAL A 168 35.99 -37.15 -0.27
C VAL A 168 34.76 -37.30 0.62
N ARG A 169 34.12 -36.17 0.96
CA ARG A 169 32.78 -35.94 1.58
C ARG A 169 32.34 -36.72 2.83
N SER A 170 32.90 -37.87 3.17
CA SER A 170 32.53 -38.68 4.36
C SER A 170 33.73 -39.31 5.09
N GLY A 171 34.96 -39.11 4.61
CA GLY A 171 36.17 -39.79 5.11
C GLY A 171 36.93 -39.14 6.29
N VAL A 172 36.36 -38.14 6.98
CA VAL A 172 37.08 -37.21 7.89
C VAL A 172 37.50 -37.82 9.25
N SER A 173 37.45 -39.15 9.38
CA SER A 173 37.88 -39.89 10.60
C SER A 173 38.91 -40.98 10.30
N ARG A 174 39.81 -40.75 9.33
CA ARG A 174 41.01 -41.58 9.12
C ARG A 174 42.18 -41.03 9.94
N HIS A 175 42.88 -41.90 10.66
CA HIS A 175 44.22 -41.58 11.19
C HIS A 175 45.23 -41.60 10.04
N GLY A 176 45.47 -40.45 9.41
CA GLY A 176 46.39 -40.25 8.30
C GLY A 176 46.81 -38.78 8.20
N THR A 177 47.59 -38.40 7.18
CA THR A 177 47.75 -36.99 6.78
C THR A 177 46.57 -36.56 5.90
N ASP A 178 46.27 -35.27 5.83
CA ASP A 178 45.12 -34.78 5.04
C ASP A 178 45.22 -35.10 3.54
N ALA A 179 46.44 -35.21 3.00
CA ALA A 179 46.69 -35.87 1.72
C ALA A 179 48.05 -36.58 1.65
N THR A 180 48.18 -37.49 0.68
CA THR A 180 49.48 -37.97 0.16
C THR A 180 49.46 -37.92 -1.38
N ILE A 181 50.49 -37.33 -1.99
CA ILE A 181 50.60 -37.12 -3.43
C ILE A 181 52.01 -37.49 -3.89
N THR A 182 52.14 -38.37 -4.89
CA THR A 182 53.40 -38.62 -5.61
C THR A 182 53.29 -38.09 -7.04
N PHE A 183 54.04 -37.02 -7.34
CA PHE A 183 53.96 -36.23 -8.57
C PHE A 183 55.27 -36.22 -9.35
N HIS A 184 55.18 -36.34 -10.68
CA HIS A 184 56.31 -36.49 -11.61
C HIS A 184 56.39 -35.28 -12.55
N GLY A 185 57.14 -34.26 -12.15
CA GLY A 185 57.37 -33.08 -13.00
C GLY A 185 57.76 -31.84 -12.21
N VAL A 186 57.63 -30.68 -12.86
CA VAL A 186 57.87 -29.36 -12.24
C VAL A 186 56.54 -28.61 -12.14
N HIS A 187 56.17 -28.23 -10.92
CA HIS A 187 55.02 -27.37 -10.63
C HIS A 187 55.36 -26.47 -9.43
N PRO A 188 54.97 -25.19 -9.39
CA PRO A 188 55.35 -24.30 -8.28
C PRO A 188 54.79 -24.77 -6.93
N MET A 189 53.51 -25.16 -6.91
CA MET A 189 52.79 -25.49 -5.67
C MET A 189 52.77 -26.99 -5.32
N VAL A 190 53.22 -27.87 -6.23
CA VAL A 190 53.24 -29.32 -6.00
C VAL A 190 54.68 -29.81 -6.17
N PRO A 191 55.33 -30.33 -5.10
CA PRO A 191 56.70 -30.82 -5.17
C PRO A 191 56.80 -32.08 -6.04
N CYS A 192 57.99 -32.32 -6.62
CA CYS A 192 58.29 -33.55 -7.34
C CYS A 192 58.64 -34.68 -6.36
N GLY A 193 58.30 -35.92 -6.71
CA GLY A 193 58.43 -37.07 -5.82
C GLY A 193 57.23 -37.22 -4.88
N ARG A 194 57.43 -37.91 -3.76
CA ARG A 194 56.38 -38.15 -2.76
C ARG A 194 56.22 -36.94 -1.85
N SER A 195 54.98 -36.64 -1.48
CA SER A 195 54.65 -35.53 -0.58
C SER A 195 53.46 -35.84 0.32
N ARG A 196 53.49 -35.31 1.55
CA ARG A 196 52.42 -35.41 2.53
C ARG A 196 51.92 -34.02 2.89
N TRP A 197 50.61 -33.87 2.93
CA TRP A 197 49.94 -32.58 3.04
C TRP A 197 49.08 -32.55 4.30
N GLU A 198 49.13 -31.43 5.02
CA GLU A 198 48.32 -31.12 6.20
C GLU A 198 47.65 -29.75 5.99
N MET A 199 46.39 -29.58 6.38
CA MET A 199 45.56 -28.44 5.98
C MET A 199 44.82 -27.82 7.16
N SER A 200 44.99 -26.52 7.41
CA SER A 200 44.32 -25.87 8.54
C SER A 200 44.02 -24.39 8.36
N ASN A 201 42.82 -23.97 8.78
CA ASN A 201 42.41 -22.56 8.88
C ASN A 201 42.38 -22.05 10.34
N GLN A 202 43.05 -22.72 11.27
CA GLN A 202 43.23 -22.23 12.65
C GLN A 202 43.94 -20.85 12.67
N ALA A 203 43.66 -20.04 13.69
CA ALA A 203 44.09 -18.65 13.75
C ALA A 203 45.61 -18.43 13.91
N LYS A 204 46.37 -19.47 14.30
CA LYS A 204 47.83 -19.46 14.43
C LYS A 204 48.43 -20.63 13.64
N PRO A 205 48.47 -20.55 12.29
CA PRO A 205 48.84 -21.70 11.45
C PRO A 205 50.24 -22.27 11.76
N TRP A 206 51.19 -21.43 12.20
CA TRP A 206 52.54 -21.86 12.60
C TRP A 206 52.58 -22.80 13.81
N ILE A 207 51.66 -22.67 14.77
CA ILE A 207 51.57 -23.62 15.89
C ILE A 207 51.08 -24.96 15.36
N LYS A 208 50.00 -24.94 14.58
CA LYS A 208 49.39 -26.16 14.04
C LYS A 208 50.34 -26.90 13.07
N ALA A 209 51.09 -26.15 12.26
CA ALA A 209 52.12 -26.69 11.38
C ALA A 209 53.28 -27.34 12.13
N ALA A 210 53.68 -26.81 13.28
CA ALA A 210 54.68 -27.45 14.14
C ALA A 210 54.13 -28.73 14.79
N GLU A 211 52.93 -28.66 15.38
CA GLU A 211 52.25 -29.84 15.95
C GLU A 211 52.14 -30.99 14.95
N ASP A 212 51.76 -30.71 13.70
CA ASP A 212 51.65 -31.74 12.67
C ASP A 212 53.03 -32.17 12.12
N TYR A 213 53.98 -31.25 11.91
CA TYR A 213 55.34 -31.61 11.48
C TYR A 213 56.00 -32.58 12.47
N ASP A 214 55.99 -32.25 13.77
CA ASP A 214 56.64 -33.05 14.80
C ASP A 214 55.94 -34.43 14.89
N LYS A 215 54.60 -34.44 14.94
CA LYS A 215 53.76 -35.65 14.93
C LYS A 215 53.90 -36.53 13.68
N ARG A 216 54.27 -35.98 12.52
CA ARG A 216 54.57 -36.78 11.31
C ARG A 216 56.05 -37.16 11.19
N THR A 217 56.91 -36.61 12.03
CA THR A 217 58.34 -36.95 12.09
C THR A 217 58.58 -38.17 12.98
N GLU A 218 57.73 -38.39 13.99
CA GLU A 218 57.77 -39.60 14.83
C GLU A 218 57.38 -40.88 14.05
N GLY A 219 58.28 -41.87 14.05
CA GLY A 219 57.95 -43.27 13.71
C GLY A 219 57.80 -43.64 12.24
N LEU A 220 58.37 -42.88 11.30
CA LEU A 220 58.20 -43.08 9.85
C LEU A 220 59.53 -43.23 9.09
N GLU A 221 59.69 -44.34 8.37
CA GLU A 221 60.93 -44.69 7.64
C GLU A 221 61.16 -43.89 6.34
N ASP A 222 60.10 -43.30 5.78
CA ASP A 222 60.04 -42.70 4.43
C ASP A 222 59.96 -41.16 4.44
N THR A 223 60.40 -40.50 5.52
CA THR A 223 60.38 -39.03 5.66
C THR A 223 61.46 -38.35 4.81
N ARG A 224 62.70 -38.87 4.83
CA ARG A 224 63.86 -38.33 4.09
C ARG A 224 63.74 -38.34 2.56
N THR A 225 62.73 -39.05 2.05
CA THR A 225 62.35 -39.22 0.63
C THR A 225 61.06 -38.46 0.27
N THR A 226 60.38 -37.90 1.28
CA THR A 226 59.06 -37.25 1.16
C THR A 226 59.16 -35.76 1.47
N THR A 227 58.39 -34.93 0.74
CA THR A 227 58.21 -33.51 1.06
C THR A 227 57.06 -33.31 2.05
N PHE A 228 57.26 -32.53 3.11
CA PHE A 228 56.17 -32.05 3.97
C PHE A 228 55.57 -30.76 3.40
N VAL A 229 54.24 -30.69 3.29
CA VAL A 229 53.50 -29.51 2.82
C VAL A 229 52.41 -29.13 3.82
N PHE A 230 52.47 -27.91 4.36
CA PHE A 230 51.36 -27.35 5.16
C PHE A 230 50.57 -26.35 4.33
N VAL A 231 49.24 -26.34 4.45
CA VAL A 231 48.36 -25.45 3.67
C VAL A 231 47.36 -24.70 4.55
N THR A 232 47.17 -23.41 4.28
CA THR A 232 46.21 -22.56 4.99
C THR A 232 45.60 -21.48 4.10
N MET A 233 44.33 -21.13 4.34
CA MET A 233 43.70 -19.91 3.80
C MET A 233 43.97 -18.68 4.69
N ARG A 234 44.78 -18.81 5.75
CA ARG A 234 45.30 -17.67 6.51
C ARG A 234 46.49 -17.03 5.78
N HIS A 235 46.81 -15.80 6.16
CA HIS A 235 48.08 -15.18 5.82
C HIS A 235 49.17 -15.62 6.82
N TRP A 236 50.36 -15.94 6.33
CA TRP A 236 51.50 -16.31 7.17
C TRP A 236 52.80 -15.66 6.64
N GLU A 237 53.01 -14.43 7.07
CA GLU A 237 54.16 -13.56 6.74
C GLU A 237 55.53 -14.29 6.84
N LYS A 238 55.80 -14.94 7.98
CA LYS A 238 57.06 -15.66 8.25
C LYS A 238 57.12 -17.12 7.74
N LYS A 239 56.25 -17.52 6.80
CA LYS A 239 56.18 -18.91 6.31
C LYS A 239 57.50 -19.44 5.74
N LEU A 240 58.28 -18.58 5.08
CA LEU A 240 59.55 -18.95 4.43
C LEU A 240 60.70 -19.14 5.43
N GLU A 241 60.71 -18.36 6.51
CA GLU A 241 61.68 -18.51 7.63
C GLU A 241 61.44 -19.86 8.32
N TRP A 242 60.21 -20.11 8.77
CA TRP A 242 59.82 -21.35 9.44
C TRP A 242 60.08 -22.59 8.58
N ALA A 243 59.77 -22.53 7.27
CA ALA A 243 60.04 -23.63 6.35
C ALA A 243 61.55 -23.84 6.11
N ALA A 244 62.39 -22.81 6.27
CA ALA A 244 63.85 -22.95 6.20
C ALA A 244 64.43 -23.56 7.48
N GLU A 245 63.93 -23.16 8.65
CA GLU A 245 64.26 -23.77 9.94
C GLU A 245 63.90 -25.27 9.94
N LYS A 246 62.66 -25.62 9.57
CA LYS A 246 62.22 -27.03 9.49
C LYS A 246 62.87 -27.84 8.36
N ARG A 247 63.49 -27.21 7.35
CA ARG A 247 64.40 -27.88 6.41
C ARG A 247 65.78 -28.15 7.01
N ALA A 248 66.31 -27.25 7.84
CA ALA A 248 67.61 -27.41 8.48
C ALA A 248 67.65 -28.57 9.50
N GLU A 249 66.50 -28.97 10.06
CA GLU A 249 66.37 -30.16 10.90
C GLU A 249 66.64 -31.48 10.16
N GLY A 250 66.54 -31.52 8.82
CA GLY A 250 66.96 -32.65 7.99
C GLY A 250 66.13 -33.95 8.10
N PHE A 251 64.95 -33.89 8.72
CA PHE A 251 64.05 -35.05 8.82
C PHE A 251 63.30 -35.37 7.51
N TRP A 252 62.99 -34.35 6.70
CA TRP A 252 62.21 -34.46 5.45
C TRP A 252 63.05 -34.08 4.23
N ALA A 253 62.65 -34.53 3.03
CA ALA A 253 63.35 -34.20 1.79
C ALA A 253 63.25 -32.70 1.42
N ASP A 254 62.09 -32.10 1.70
CA ASP A 254 61.79 -30.67 1.53
C ASP A 254 60.64 -30.31 2.51
N VAL A 255 60.50 -29.03 2.85
CA VAL A 255 59.42 -28.50 3.70
C VAL A 255 58.87 -27.24 3.08
N ARG A 256 57.56 -27.25 2.80
CA ARG A 256 56.82 -26.16 2.16
C ARG A 256 55.61 -25.74 2.97
N VAL A 257 55.25 -24.47 2.83
CA VAL A 257 54.03 -23.89 3.38
C VAL A 257 53.35 -23.11 2.26
N LEU A 258 52.04 -23.36 2.07
CA LEU A 258 51.17 -22.64 1.15
C LEU A 258 50.16 -21.81 1.97
N ASP A 259 50.14 -20.50 1.78
CA ASP A 259 49.23 -19.57 2.47
C ASP A 259 48.22 -18.93 1.49
N CYS A 260 47.35 -18.03 1.98
CA CYS A 260 46.33 -17.38 1.16
C CYS A 260 46.86 -16.70 -0.12
N GLY A 261 48.11 -16.22 -0.12
CA GLY A 261 48.73 -15.63 -1.31
C GLY A 261 49.09 -16.67 -2.36
N ASP A 262 49.66 -17.80 -1.94
CA ASP A 262 50.03 -18.90 -2.85
C ASP A 262 48.78 -19.58 -3.42
N LEU A 263 47.75 -19.76 -2.58
CA LEU A 263 46.46 -20.29 -3.00
C LEU A 263 45.78 -19.38 -4.02
N HIS A 264 45.76 -18.06 -3.80
CA HIS A 264 45.22 -17.12 -4.79
C HIS A 264 45.98 -17.15 -6.12
N LEU A 265 47.31 -17.28 -6.10
CA LEU A 265 48.14 -17.43 -7.30
C LEU A 265 47.84 -18.73 -8.06
N TRP A 266 47.58 -19.84 -7.34
CA TRP A 266 47.20 -21.13 -7.95
C TRP A 266 45.75 -21.13 -8.48
N LEU A 267 44.82 -20.51 -7.76
CA LEU A 267 43.44 -20.30 -8.23
C LEU A 267 43.41 -19.43 -9.50
N SER A 268 44.25 -18.41 -9.57
CA SER A 268 44.36 -17.52 -10.74
C SER A 268 44.83 -18.23 -12.02
N SER A 269 45.52 -19.38 -11.92
CA SER A 269 45.85 -20.23 -13.07
C SER A 269 44.81 -21.31 -13.39
N GLN A 270 43.76 -21.46 -12.55
CA GLN A 270 42.70 -22.46 -12.71
C GLN A 270 41.30 -21.85 -12.53
N PRO A 271 40.73 -21.21 -13.59
CA PRO A 271 39.48 -20.46 -13.50
C PRO A 271 38.23 -21.24 -13.06
N GLU A 272 38.24 -22.57 -13.10
CA GLU A 272 37.13 -23.40 -12.61
C GLU A 272 37.18 -23.59 -11.09
N ALA A 273 38.35 -23.93 -10.54
CA ALA A 273 38.57 -23.97 -9.10
C ALA A 273 38.34 -22.59 -8.45
N HIS A 274 38.81 -21.51 -9.11
CA HIS A 274 38.59 -20.13 -8.64
C HIS A 274 37.12 -19.74 -8.62
N ARG A 275 36.35 -20.01 -9.70
CA ARG A 275 34.91 -19.72 -9.73
C ARG A 275 34.13 -20.54 -8.71
N TRP A 276 34.46 -21.82 -8.53
CA TRP A 276 33.81 -22.65 -7.51
C TRP A 276 34.07 -22.09 -6.11
N LEU A 277 35.32 -21.82 -5.74
CA LEU A 277 35.63 -21.30 -4.40
C LEU A 277 35.03 -19.91 -4.18
N SER A 278 35.05 -19.04 -5.21
CA SER A 278 34.37 -17.73 -5.15
C SER A 278 32.87 -17.88 -4.89
N THR A 279 32.24 -18.93 -5.41
CA THR A 279 30.82 -19.23 -5.15
C THR A 279 30.58 -19.69 -3.70
N GLU A 280 31.45 -20.53 -3.14
CA GLU A 280 31.33 -20.96 -1.74
C GLU A 280 31.65 -19.81 -0.75
N ILE A 281 32.60 -18.94 -1.10
CA ILE A 281 32.93 -17.71 -0.39
C ILE A 281 31.74 -16.75 -0.39
N ALA A 282 31.13 -16.47 -1.55
CA ALA A 282 29.99 -15.57 -1.70
C ALA A 282 28.68 -16.08 -1.06
N ARG A 283 28.63 -17.35 -0.62
CA ARG A 283 27.53 -17.88 0.23
C ARG A 283 27.74 -17.63 1.72
N CYS A 284 28.95 -17.23 2.14
CA CYS A 284 29.36 -17.17 3.54
C CYS A 284 29.84 -15.78 3.96
N LEU A 285 30.55 -15.07 3.10
CA LEU A 285 30.72 -13.63 3.21
C LEU A 285 29.41 -12.96 2.78
N PRO A 286 28.85 -12.01 3.55
CA PRO A 286 28.08 -10.96 2.92
C PRO A 286 29.03 -10.22 1.98
N ALA A 287 28.69 -10.19 0.69
CA ALA A 287 29.29 -9.24 -0.25
C ALA A 287 28.85 -7.81 0.12
N ASP A 288 29.26 -6.81 -0.67
CA ASP A 288 28.60 -5.50 -0.67
C ASP A 288 27.15 -5.65 -1.17
N ARG A 289 26.26 -6.11 -0.27
CA ARG A 289 24.81 -6.17 -0.50
C ARG A 289 24.36 -4.74 -0.74
N VAL A 290 23.82 -4.47 -1.93
CA VAL A 290 23.17 -3.19 -2.21
C VAL A 290 21.94 -3.13 -1.31
N VAL A 291 22.07 -2.40 -0.19
CA VAL A 291 21.00 -2.22 0.79
C VAL A 291 19.88 -1.42 0.14
N PRO A 292 18.65 -1.96 0.01
CA PRO A 292 17.54 -1.23 -0.59
C PRO A 292 17.24 0.07 0.15
N ALA A 293 16.99 1.13 -0.60
CA ALA A 293 16.66 2.45 -0.08
C ALA A 293 15.50 3.04 -0.92
N GLU A 294 14.42 2.27 -1.04
CA GLU A 294 13.38 2.47 -2.05
C GLU A 294 12.28 3.48 -1.66
N LEU A 295 12.31 4.02 -0.43
CA LEU A 295 11.24 4.89 0.05
C LEU A 295 11.14 6.18 -0.78
N PRO A 296 9.98 6.50 -1.39
CA PRO A 296 9.80 7.70 -2.21
C PRO A 296 10.02 8.97 -1.37
N THR A 297 10.37 10.07 -2.03
CA THR A 297 10.72 11.35 -1.37
C THR A 297 9.66 11.78 -0.36
N GLY A 298 10.08 12.04 0.88
CA GLY A 298 9.17 12.45 1.96
C GLY A 298 8.64 13.88 1.77
N VAL A 299 7.57 14.21 2.49
CA VAL A 299 7.10 15.61 2.58
C VAL A 299 8.10 16.44 3.38
N LEU A 300 8.47 17.62 2.85
CA LEU A 300 9.42 18.54 3.51
C LEU A 300 8.91 19.10 4.85
N SER A 301 7.58 19.11 5.03
CA SER A 301 6.93 19.34 6.32
C SER A 301 5.87 18.26 6.52
N PHE A 302 6.13 17.41 7.50
CA PHE A 302 5.14 16.57 8.17
C PHE A 302 4.58 17.40 9.34
N VAL A 303 3.28 17.28 9.62
CA VAL A 303 2.56 18.12 10.60
C VAL A 303 1.50 17.27 11.28
N GLY A 304 1.52 17.27 12.62
CA GLY A 304 0.63 16.45 13.42
C GLY A 304 0.97 14.96 13.33
N ARG A 305 -0.01 14.12 13.69
CA ARG A 305 0.08 12.65 13.65
C ARG A 305 1.13 12.03 14.57
N GLU A 306 1.50 12.70 15.65
CA GLU A 306 2.48 12.19 16.61
C GLU A 306 2.04 10.87 17.25
N GLU A 307 0.73 10.68 17.50
CA GLU A 307 0.17 9.42 18.02
C GLU A 307 0.19 8.30 16.97
N GLU A 308 -0.32 8.54 15.75
CA GLU A 308 -0.32 7.53 14.69
C GLU A 308 1.09 7.18 14.22
N LEU A 309 2.03 8.14 14.24
CA LEU A 309 3.44 7.91 13.95
C LEU A 309 4.09 7.06 15.05
N ALA A 310 3.82 7.32 16.33
CA ALA A 310 4.33 6.49 17.42
C ALA A 310 3.86 5.02 17.33
N ILE A 311 2.62 4.78 16.86
CA ILE A 311 2.11 3.43 16.59
C ILE A 311 2.81 2.81 15.36
N ALA A 312 2.93 3.56 14.25
CA ALA A 312 3.53 3.04 13.01
C ALA A 312 5.05 2.79 13.13
N SER A 313 5.78 3.64 13.85
CA SER A 313 7.18 3.45 14.22
C SER A 313 7.37 2.44 15.35
N GLY A 314 6.32 2.11 16.11
CA GLY A 314 6.34 1.18 17.24
C GLY A 314 6.78 -0.27 16.92
N PRO A 315 6.87 -1.15 17.94
CA PRO A 315 7.53 -2.46 17.83
C PRO A 315 6.74 -3.53 17.05
N ALA A 316 5.54 -3.21 16.54
CA ALA A 316 4.73 -4.15 15.76
C ALA A 316 5.39 -4.49 14.41
N SER A 317 5.48 -5.79 14.10
CA SER A 317 6.02 -6.28 12.82
C SER A 317 5.04 -6.14 11.65
N LEU A 318 3.76 -5.87 11.92
CA LEU A 318 2.72 -5.64 10.92
C LEU A 318 1.80 -4.49 11.37
N VAL A 319 1.78 -3.41 10.58
CA VAL A 319 0.91 -2.24 10.79
C VAL A 319 0.03 -2.04 9.55
N VAL A 320 -1.25 -1.77 9.74
CA VAL A 320 -2.21 -1.41 8.69
C VAL A 320 -2.74 0.01 8.92
N ILE A 321 -2.46 0.90 7.98
CA ILE A 321 -2.96 2.28 7.95
C ILE A 321 -4.13 2.33 6.96
N CYS A 322 -5.36 2.42 7.46
CA CYS A 322 -6.59 2.55 6.69
C CYS A 322 -7.23 3.93 6.88
N GLY A 323 -8.16 4.33 6.01
CA GLY A 323 -8.75 5.68 6.01
C GLY A 323 -9.08 6.18 4.61
N GLN A 324 -9.74 7.34 4.52
CA GLN A 324 -10.32 7.87 3.27
C GLN A 324 -9.26 8.31 2.20
N PRO A 325 -9.66 8.57 0.94
CA PRO A 325 -8.77 9.11 -0.09
C PRO A 325 -8.17 10.47 0.34
N GLY A 326 -6.94 10.75 -0.07
CA GLY A 326 -6.27 12.04 0.23
C GLY A 326 -5.90 12.32 1.69
N VAL A 327 -6.12 11.37 2.61
CA VAL A 327 -5.91 11.58 4.06
C VAL A 327 -4.46 11.45 4.54
N GLY A 328 -3.51 11.12 3.64
CA GLY A 328 -2.07 11.08 3.94
C GLY A 328 -1.48 9.73 4.37
N LYS A 329 -2.21 8.61 4.21
CA LYS A 329 -1.75 7.26 4.62
C LYS A 329 -0.34 6.90 4.12
N SER A 330 -0.10 7.07 2.82
CA SER A 330 1.20 6.82 2.17
C SER A 330 2.30 7.71 2.75
N THR A 331 1.96 8.96 3.08
CA THR A 331 2.87 9.91 3.73
C THR A 331 3.24 9.46 5.15
N LEU A 332 2.28 9.02 5.96
CA LEU A 332 2.52 8.47 7.29
C LEU A 332 3.37 7.19 7.22
N ALA A 333 3.03 6.24 6.34
CA ALA A 333 3.76 4.99 6.18
C ALA A 333 5.22 5.20 5.78
N VAL A 334 5.46 6.10 4.81
CA VAL A 334 6.80 6.47 4.33
C VAL A 334 7.57 7.32 5.35
N HIS A 335 6.88 8.05 6.25
CA HIS A 335 7.53 8.75 7.36
C HIS A 335 7.95 7.77 8.46
N ALA A 336 7.06 6.86 8.90
CA ALA A 336 7.37 5.84 9.90
C ALA A 336 8.48 4.86 9.44
N ALA A 337 8.46 4.45 8.16
CA ALA A 337 9.52 3.63 7.60
C ALA A 337 10.89 4.36 7.57
N ARG A 338 10.91 5.68 7.38
CA ARG A 338 12.12 6.50 7.49
C ARG A 338 12.57 6.68 8.95
N ASP A 339 11.64 6.99 9.84
CA ASP A 339 11.91 7.20 11.27
C ASP A 339 12.60 5.96 11.88
N THR A 340 12.12 4.76 11.56
CA THR A 340 12.73 3.50 12.02
C THR A 340 13.94 3.02 11.22
N THR A 341 14.53 3.83 10.32
CA THR A 341 15.66 3.43 9.44
C THR A 341 16.78 2.69 10.18
N SER A 342 17.18 3.18 11.36
CA SER A 342 18.32 2.62 12.11
C SER A 342 18.07 1.20 12.64
N ASP A 343 16.82 0.77 12.76
CA ASP A 343 16.47 -0.56 13.25
C ASP A 343 16.49 -1.63 12.15
N TYR A 344 16.49 -1.25 10.87
CA TYR A 344 16.31 -2.14 9.73
C TYR A 344 17.53 -2.13 8.78
N PRO A 345 18.66 -2.75 9.19
CA PRO A 345 19.95 -2.63 8.49
C PRO A 345 20.02 -3.33 7.13
N ASP A 346 19.13 -4.28 6.84
CA ASP A 346 19.03 -4.89 5.51
C ASP A 346 18.16 -4.07 4.53
N GLY A 347 17.68 -2.89 4.96
CA GLY A 347 17.18 -1.85 4.08
C GLY A 347 15.67 -1.58 4.14
N GLN A 348 15.22 -0.84 3.13
CA GLN A 348 13.88 -0.27 3.02
C GLN A 348 13.32 -0.58 1.62
N LEU A 349 12.22 -1.31 1.57
CA LEU A 349 11.53 -1.70 0.35
C LEU A 349 10.21 -0.93 0.20
N TYR A 350 9.84 -0.59 -1.03
CA TYR A 350 8.59 0.12 -1.34
C TYR A 350 7.87 -0.48 -2.54
N LEU A 351 6.66 -1.00 -2.32
CA LEU A 351 5.80 -1.55 -3.36
C LEU A 351 4.45 -0.83 -3.37
N ASP A 352 4.19 -0.02 -4.41
CA ASP A 352 2.84 0.42 -4.72
C ASP A 352 2.08 -0.72 -5.40
N LEU A 353 1.13 -1.33 -4.69
CA LEU A 353 0.34 -2.45 -5.19
C LEU A 353 -0.82 -2.01 -6.10
N ARG A 354 -0.99 -0.71 -6.34
CA ARG A 354 -1.94 -0.11 -7.30
C ARG A 354 -3.38 -0.63 -7.13
N GLY A 355 -3.76 -1.01 -5.92
CA GLY A 355 -5.03 -1.67 -5.59
C GLY A 355 -6.29 -0.82 -5.80
N THR A 356 -6.13 0.46 -6.14
CA THR A 356 -7.21 1.38 -6.51
C THR A 356 -7.31 1.58 -8.03
N HIS A 357 -6.58 0.79 -8.82
CA HIS A 357 -6.62 0.76 -10.28
C HIS A 357 -7.12 -0.64 -10.74
N PRO A 358 -7.76 -0.76 -11.92
CA PRO A 358 -8.07 -2.07 -12.50
C PRO A 358 -6.82 -2.96 -12.62
N ASP A 359 -5.70 -2.39 -13.06
CA ASP A 359 -4.40 -3.05 -13.23
C ASP A 359 -3.58 -3.15 -11.92
N ALA A 360 -4.23 -3.51 -10.81
CA ALA A 360 -3.58 -3.72 -9.52
C ALA A 360 -2.49 -4.82 -9.62
N VAL A 361 -1.39 -4.66 -8.87
CA VAL A 361 -0.24 -5.57 -8.93
C VAL A 361 -0.63 -6.97 -8.46
N ALA A 362 -0.34 -7.99 -9.26
CA ALA A 362 -0.56 -9.38 -8.87
C ALA A 362 0.48 -9.80 -7.82
N PRO A 363 0.15 -10.65 -6.83
CA PRO A 363 1.09 -10.98 -5.76
C PRO A 363 2.38 -11.66 -6.23
N ALA A 364 2.36 -12.36 -7.36
CA ALA A 364 3.56 -12.95 -7.97
C ALA A 364 4.55 -11.88 -8.48
N ASP A 365 4.04 -10.77 -9.04
CA ASP A 365 4.88 -9.67 -9.55
C ASP A 365 5.49 -8.90 -8.37
N ALA A 366 4.67 -8.57 -7.36
CA ALA A 366 5.13 -7.93 -6.14
C ALA A 366 6.17 -8.76 -5.37
N LEU A 367 5.98 -10.09 -5.30
CA LEU A 367 6.97 -11.01 -4.73
C LEU A 367 8.27 -11.05 -5.54
N SER A 368 8.17 -11.05 -6.88
CA SER A 368 9.33 -11.04 -7.76
C SER A 368 10.13 -9.74 -7.64
N GLN A 369 9.44 -8.60 -7.48
CA GLN A 369 10.06 -7.31 -7.17
C GLN A 369 10.76 -7.35 -5.81
N ALA A 370 10.07 -7.73 -4.73
CA ALA A 370 10.65 -7.82 -3.39
C ALA A 370 11.89 -8.72 -3.30
N LEU A 371 11.84 -9.88 -3.97
CA LEU A 371 12.97 -10.81 -4.07
C LEU A 371 14.14 -10.22 -4.86
N GLY A 372 13.86 -9.48 -5.94
CA GLY A 372 14.86 -8.73 -6.71
C GLY A 372 15.54 -7.66 -5.86
N SER A 373 14.76 -6.86 -5.13
CA SER A 373 15.26 -5.84 -4.19
C SER A 373 16.14 -6.42 -3.09
N LEU A 374 15.74 -7.57 -2.49
CA LEU A 374 16.56 -8.28 -1.50
C LEU A 374 17.84 -8.92 -2.09
N GLY A 375 18.03 -8.86 -3.41
CA GLY A 375 19.21 -9.36 -4.10
C GLY A 375 19.18 -10.86 -4.42
N VAL A 376 18.01 -11.51 -4.40
CA VAL A 376 17.87 -12.94 -4.67
C VAL A 376 18.03 -13.22 -6.18
N PRO A 377 19.10 -13.93 -6.61
CA PRO A 377 19.31 -14.19 -8.02
C PRO A 377 18.37 -15.28 -8.55
N ASP A 378 17.89 -15.10 -9.79
CA ASP A 378 17.14 -16.11 -10.55
C ASP A 378 15.84 -16.61 -9.87
N VAL A 379 14.91 -15.67 -9.62
CA VAL A 379 13.53 -15.98 -9.19
C VAL A 379 12.73 -16.82 -10.21
N SER A 380 13.20 -16.93 -11.46
CA SER A 380 12.49 -17.59 -12.59
C SER A 380 12.22 -19.09 -12.38
N ARG A 381 12.88 -19.69 -11.37
CA ARG A 381 12.70 -21.10 -10.98
C ARG A 381 11.36 -21.35 -10.31
N ALA A 382 10.80 -20.36 -9.63
CA ALA A 382 9.51 -20.44 -8.97
C ALA A 382 8.39 -20.27 -10.00
N ARG A 383 7.51 -21.28 -10.13
CA ARG A 383 6.47 -21.36 -11.15
C ARG A 383 5.08 -20.96 -10.65
N SER A 384 4.98 -20.57 -9.38
CA SER A 384 3.73 -20.17 -8.74
C SER A 384 3.96 -19.11 -7.67
N THR A 385 2.91 -18.33 -7.37
CA THR A 385 2.87 -17.38 -6.24
C THR A 385 3.26 -18.05 -4.91
N SER A 386 2.87 -19.31 -4.71
CA SER A 386 3.17 -20.09 -3.51
C SER A 386 4.66 -20.41 -3.37
N GLU A 387 5.34 -20.75 -4.47
CA GLU A 387 6.79 -20.96 -4.51
C GLU A 387 7.55 -19.65 -4.28
N LEU A 388 7.14 -18.56 -4.95
CA LEU A 388 7.70 -17.23 -4.74
C LEU A 388 7.54 -16.77 -3.27
N ALA A 389 6.38 -16.99 -2.66
CA ALA A 389 6.11 -16.64 -1.27
C ALA A 389 6.92 -17.50 -0.29
N ALA A 390 7.18 -18.77 -0.61
CA ALA A 390 8.06 -19.63 0.18
C ALA A 390 9.54 -19.20 0.10
N LEU A 391 10.00 -18.82 -1.10
CA LEU A 391 11.33 -18.26 -1.31
C LEU A 391 11.50 -16.92 -0.58
N TYR A 392 10.53 -16.03 -0.69
CA TYR A 392 10.50 -14.73 0.00
C TYR A 392 10.54 -14.87 1.53
N ARG A 393 9.70 -15.74 2.12
CA ARG A 393 9.79 -16.01 3.58
C ARG A 393 11.13 -16.64 3.98
N THR A 394 11.75 -17.43 3.10
CA THR A 394 13.09 -17.99 3.37
C THR A 394 14.15 -16.90 3.43
N GLU A 395 14.10 -15.91 2.54
CA GLU A 395 15.03 -14.77 2.56
C GLU A 395 14.73 -13.78 3.69
N ALA A 396 13.45 -13.47 3.94
CA ALA A 396 13.03 -12.59 5.02
C ALA A 396 13.31 -13.19 6.41
N SER A 397 13.43 -14.52 6.55
CA SER A 397 13.90 -15.15 7.79
C SER A 397 15.37 -14.85 8.14
N ARG A 398 16.14 -14.26 7.20
CA ARG A 398 17.59 -14.01 7.29
C ARG A 398 17.97 -12.54 7.25
N SER A 399 17.01 -11.66 6.99
CA SER A 399 17.21 -10.23 6.75
C SER A 399 16.29 -9.41 7.66
N LYS A 400 16.72 -8.22 8.09
CA LYS A 400 15.94 -7.29 8.90
C LYS A 400 15.73 -5.96 8.15
N PHE A 401 14.62 -5.87 7.42
CA PHE A 401 14.23 -4.73 6.58
C PHE A 401 12.88 -4.13 7.00
N VAL A 402 12.54 -2.95 6.50
CA VAL A 402 11.17 -2.42 6.53
C VAL A 402 10.57 -2.43 5.12
N LEU A 403 9.34 -2.92 4.98
CA LEU A 403 8.61 -3.02 3.72
C LEU A 403 7.34 -2.17 3.80
N VAL A 404 7.22 -1.19 2.90
CA VAL A 404 5.97 -0.43 2.72
C VAL A 404 5.20 -1.05 1.55
N LEU A 405 3.96 -1.46 1.83
CA LEU A 405 2.99 -1.92 0.85
C LEU A 405 1.92 -0.84 0.69
N ASP A 406 2.06 0.03 -0.30
CA ASP A 406 1.16 1.15 -0.53
C ASP A 406 -0.03 0.75 -1.44
N ASN A 407 -1.18 1.38 -1.24
CA ASN A 407 -2.41 1.16 -2.01
C ASN A 407 -2.85 -0.31 -2.11
N VAL A 408 -2.80 -1.06 -1.01
CA VAL A 408 -3.31 -2.43 -0.93
C VAL A 408 -4.82 -2.47 -1.19
N ARG A 409 -5.28 -3.39 -2.02
CA ARG A 409 -6.72 -3.62 -2.29
C ARG A 409 -7.39 -4.49 -1.24
N ASP A 410 -6.84 -5.68 -0.99
CA ASP A 410 -7.47 -6.75 -0.22
C ASP A 410 -6.43 -7.64 0.46
N GLU A 411 -6.86 -8.47 1.42
CA GLU A 411 -5.97 -9.37 2.15
C GLU A 411 -5.29 -10.43 1.26
N ASP A 412 -5.94 -10.90 0.20
CA ASP A 412 -5.39 -11.93 -0.67
C ASP A 412 -4.24 -11.38 -1.55
N GLN A 413 -4.25 -10.08 -1.83
CA GLN A 413 -3.14 -9.37 -2.47
C GLN A 413 -1.87 -9.38 -1.58
N VAL A 414 -2.02 -9.28 -0.25
CA VAL A 414 -0.88 -9.09 0.68
C VAL A 414 -0.49 -10.30 1.50
N ARG A 415 -1.38 -11.27 1.76
CA ARG A 415 -1.03 -12.51 2.49
C ARG A 415 0.23 -13.21 1.95
N PRO A 416 0.50 -13.26 0.62
CA PRO A 416 1.75 -13.83 0.10
C PRO A 416 3.01 -13.01 0.42
N LEU A 417 2.87 -11.68 0.58
CA LEU A 417 3.94 -10.70 0.84
C LEU A 417 4.28 -10.54 2.34
N LEU A 418 3.57 -11.24 3.23
CA LEU A 418 3.90 -11.24 4.66
C LEU A 418 5.11 -12.17 4.94
N PRO A 419 6.18 -11.66 5.59
CA PRO A 419 7.43 -12.41 5.76
C PRO A 419 7.34 -13.55 6.80
N GLY A 420 6.24 -13.65 7.54
CA GLY A 420 6.06 -14.65 8.60
C GLY A 420 6.81 -14.25 9.88
N GLU A 421 7.39 -15.23 10.58
CA GLU A 421 8.21 -15.04 11.77
C GLU A 421 9.60 -14.50 11.39
N SER A 422 9.65 -13.22 11.02
CA SER A 422 10.87 -12.46 10.70
C SER A 422 11.08 -11.29 11.67
N GLN A 423 12.27 -10.70 11.65
CA GLN A 423 12.53 -9.44 12.38
C GLN A 423 12.17 -8.18 11.56
N SER A 424 11.73 -8.33 10.32
CA SER A 424 11.32 -7.25 9.44
C SER A 424 9.96 -6.66 9.83
N LYS A 425 9.73 -5.38 9.53
CA LYS A 425 8.43 -4.71 9.68
C LYS A 425 7.75 -4.58 8.31
N VAL A 426 6.44 -4.79 8.29
CA VAL A 426 5.58 -4.46 7.14
C VAL A 426 4.60 -3.35 7.53
N ILE A 427 4.61 -2.25 6.79
CA ILE A 427 3.63 -1.16 6.91
C ILE A 427 2.75 -1.18 5.67
N ILE A 428 1.47 -1.49 5.85
CA ILE A 428 0.45 -1.50 4.79
C ILE A 428 -0.31 -0.18 4.79
N THR A 429 -0.58 0.37 3.61
CA THR A 429 -1.66 1.36 3.43
C THR A 429 -2.79 0.76 2.60
N SER A 430 -4.04 1.07 2.96
CA SER A 430 -5.21 0.63 2.20
C SER A 430 -6.36 1.62 2.31
N ARG A 431 -7.33 1.53 1.39
CA ARG A 431 -8.66 2.15 1.56
C ARG A 431 -9.63 1.21 2.31
N ASN A 432 -9.26 -0.05 2.48
CA ASN A 432 -10.01 -1.07 3.21
C ASN A 432 -9.39 -1.34 4.59
N GLN A 433 -10.18 -1.81 5.56
CA GLN A 433 -9.72 -2.05 6.95
C GLN A 433 -8.92 -3.36 7.13
N LEU A 434 -8.84 -4.19 6.09
CA LEU A 434 -8.11 -5.47 6.01
C LEU A 434 -8.28 -6.34 7.27
N ARG A 435 -9.53 -6.51 7.72
CA ARG A 435 -9.88 -7.10 9.03
C ARG A 435 -9.38 -8.54 9.21
N GLY A 436 -9.17 -9.30 8.13
CA GLY A 436 -8.64 -10.65 8.14
C GLY A 436 -7.12 -10.77 8.38
N LEU A 437 -6.42 -9.67 8.68
CA LEU A 437 -5.03 -9.66 9.14
C LEU A 437 -4.99 -9.58 10.68
N ASN A 438 -5.23 -10.72 11.33
CA ASN A 438 -5.52 -10.78 12.77
C ASN A 438 -4.38 -10.30 13.71
N THR A 439 -3.15 -10.22 13.20
CA THR A 439 -1.95 -9.81 13.96
C THR A 439 -1.44 -8.41 13.60
N ALA A 440 -2.24 -7.61 12.89
CA ALA A 440 -1.89 -6.25 12.49
C ALA A 440 -2.38 -5.21 13.51
N ASP A 441 -1.46 -4.34 13.97
CA ASP A 441 -1.85 -3.09 14.61
C ASP A 441 -2.53 -2.19 13.57
N ARG A 442 -3.63 -1.51 13.94
CA ARG A 442 -4.48 -0.76 13.00
C ARG A 442 -4.56 0.70 13.37
N ILE A 443 -4.31 1.54 12.37
CA ILE A 443 -4.41 2.99 12.42
C ILE A 443 -5.52 3.40 11.45
N GLN A 444 -6.67 3.83 12.00
CA GLN A 444 -7.75 4.44 11.21
C GLN A 444 -7.48 5.94 11.09
N LEU A 445 -6.80 6.33 10.02
CA LEU A 445 -6.34 7.70 9.78
C LEU A 445 -7.50 8.59 9.29
N GLY A 446 -8.10 9.36 10.21
CA GLY A 446 -9.10 10.39 9.93
C GLY A 446 -8.49 11.69 9.39
N VAL A 447 -9.30 12.74 9.16
CA VAL A 447 -8.79 14.09 8.79
C VAL A 447 -7.87 14.69 9.85
N LEU A 448 -7.15 15.78 9.50
CA LEU A 448 -6.44 16.56 10.52
C LEU A 448 -7.44 17.31 11.41
N SER A 449 -7.02 17.67 12.63
CA SER A 449 -7.68 18.71 13.41
C SER A 449 -7.57 20.08 12.70
N SER A 450 -8.39 21.04 13.14
CA SER A 450 -8.35 22.41 12.59
C SER A 450 -6.98 23.07 12.80
N ASP A 451 -6.34 22.84 13.95
CA ASP A 451 -5.06 23.46 14.31
C ASP A 451 -3.91 22.85 13.49
N GLU A 452 -3.85 21.52 13.35
CA GLU A 452 -2.88 20.85 12.46
C GLU A 452 -3.09 21.25 10.99
N ALA A 453 -4.34 21.40 10.54
CA ALA A 453 -4.65 21.83 9.17
C ALA A 453 -4.15 23.26 8.90
N VAL A 454 -4.37 24.18 9.83
CA VAL A 454 -3.84 25.55 9.75
C VAL A 454 -2.32 25.58 9.87
N GLN A 455 -1.71 24.72 10.69
CA GLN A 455 -0.26 24.55 10.78
C GLN A 455 0.34 24.00 9.46
N MET A 456 -0.34 23.07 8.79
CA MET A 456 0.04 22.55 7.48
C MET A 456 -0.06 23.60 6.36
N LEU A 457 -1.04 24.52 6.44
CA LEU A 457 -1.09 25.67 5.54
C LEU A 457 0.08 26.63 5.81
N ARG A 458 0.36 26.95 7.08
CA ARG A 458 1.49 27.81 7.50
C ARG A 458 2.86 27.26 7.14
N SER A 459 3.05 25.94 7.11
CA SER A 459 4.33 25.33 6.73
C SER A 459 4.55 25.22 5.21
N ARG A 460 3.51 25.48 4.40
CA ARG A 460 3.55 25.39 2.93
C ARG A 460 3.41 26.73 2.22
N ILE A 461 2.67 27.67 2.79
CA ILE A 461 2.59 29.06 2.32
C ILE A 461 3.67 29.84 3.06
N THR A 462 4.79 30.13 2.40
CA THR A 462 6.03 30.60 3.06
C THR A 462 6.27 32.11 2.97
N ASP A 463 5.25 32.88 2.60
CA ASP A 463 5.27 34.35 2.62
C ASP A 463 4.54 34.93 3.85
N GLU A 464 4.31 36.25 3.87
CA GLU A 464 3.74 36.97 5.01
C GLU A 464 2.22 36.76 5.20
N ARG A 465 1.50 36.26 4.17
CA ARG A 465 0.03 36.18 4.19
C ARG A 465 -0.54 35.32 5.33
N PRO A 466 0.02 34.16 5.72
CA PRO A 466 -0.49 33.36 6.84
C PRO A 466 -0.36 34.03 8.21
N ALA A 467 0.50 35.05 8.34
CA ALA A 467 0.60 35.89 9.54
C ALA A 467 -0.36 37.09 9.48
N ALA A 468 -0.60 37.66 8.29
CA ALA A 468 -1.50 38.79 8.07
C ALA A 468 -2.99 38.40 8.05
N GLU A 469 -3.34 37.20 7.56
CA GLU A 469 -4.72 36.73 7.38
C GLU A 469 -5.01 35.40 8.11
N PRO A 470 -4.85 35.30 9.45
CA PRO A 470 -5.06 34.04 10.17
C PRO A 470 -6.46 33.45 9.94
N GLY A 471 -7.51 34.26 10.01
CA GLY A 471 -8.89 33.82 9.78
C GLY A 471 -9.18 33.31 8.36
N ALA A 472 -8.35 33.63 7.37
CA ALA A 472 -8.46 33.04 6.04
C ALA A 472 -7.91 31.61 5.99
N LEU A 473 -6.93 31.28 6.84
CA LEU A 473 -6.41 29.91 6.99
C LEU A 473 -7.48 29.01 7.62
N ASP A 474 -8.14 29.50 8.68
CA ASP A 474 -9.21 28.78 9.38
C ASP A 474 -10.36 28.45 8.40
N GLU A 475 -10.76 29.44 7.58
CA GLU A 475 -11.80 29.25 6.56
C GLU A 475 -11.35 28.30 5.44
N ILE A 476 -10.12 28.41 4.93
CA ILE A 476 -9.57 27.47 3.94
C ILE A 476 -9.52 26.04 4.49
N ALA A 477 -9.11 25.86 5.75
CA ALA A 477 -9.06 24.57 6.41
C ALA A 477 -10.46 23.93 6.51
N ALA A 478 -11.46 24.72 6.92
CA ALA A 478 -12.85 24.29 6.95
C ALA A 478 -13.41 23.94 5.54
N LEU A 479 -13.16 24.78 4.53
CA LEU A 479 -13.61 24.55 3.15
C LEU A 479 -12.92 23.35 2.49
N CYS A 480 -11.71 23.01 2.92
CA CYS A 480 -10.99 21.78 2.57
C CYS A 480 -11.39 20.56 3.41
N GLY A 481 -12.28 20.71 4.40
CA GLY A 481 -12.65 19.66 5.35
C GLY A 481 -11.47 19.07 6.12
N CYS A 482 -10.44 19.88 6.38
CA CYS A 482 -9.15 19.49 6.99
C CYS A 482 -8.44 18.29 6.32
N LEU A 483 -8.69 18.05 5.02
CA LEU A 483 -8.09 16.94 4.27
C LEU A 483 -6.68 17.31 3.76
N PRO A 484 -5.60 16.60 4.15
CA PRO A 484 -4.22 16.90 3.75
C PRO A 484 -4.00 17.11 2.25
N LEU A 485 -4.62 16.29 1.39
CA LEU A 485 -4.53 16.44 -0.07
C LEU A 485 -5.11 17.77 -0.56
N ALA A 486 -6.27 18.19 -0.03
CA ALA A 486 -6.90 19.45 -0.39
C ALA A 486 -6.08 20.65 0.12
N LEU A 487 -5.59 20.58 1.37
CA LEU A 487 -4.72 21.60 1.96
C LEU A 487 -3.40 21.76 1.18
N ALA A 488 -2.77 20.65 0.78
CA ALA A 488 -1.55 20.65 -0.02
C ALA A 488 -1.76 21.30 -1.39
N VAL A 489 -2.88 21.00 -2.05
CA VAL A 489 -3.28 21.60 -3.33
C VAL A 489 -3.56 23.10 -3.18
N VAL A 490 -4.35 23.52 -2.19
CA VAL A 490 -4.69 24.94 -2.00
C VAL A 490 -3.47 25.76 -1.62
N ALA A 491 -2.56 25.22 -0.79
CA ALA A 491 -1.28 25.88 -0.50
C ALA A 491 -0.40 26.01 -1.75
N SER A 492 -0.36 24.99 -2.63
CA SER A 492 0.35 25.07 -3.91
C SER A 492 -0.26 26.14 -4.83
N SER A 493 -1.58 26.22 -4.92
CA SER A 493 -2.29 27.29 -5.65
C SER A 493 -2.02 28.68 -5.06
N ALA A 494 -2.01 28.81 -3.72
CA ALA A 494 -1.69 30.07 -3.05
C ALA A 494 -0.27 30.57 -3.36
N MET A 495 0.72 29.66 -3.42
CA MET A 495 2.10 29.96 -3.81
C MET A 495 2.28 30.19 -5.32
N GLY A 496 1.32 29.77 -6.15
CA GLY A 496 1.27 30.06 -7.59
C GLY A 496 0.57 31.39 -7.94
N GLU A 497 -0.29 31.91 -7.06
CA GLU A 497 -0.89 33.24 -7.21
C GLU A 497 0.02 34.34 -6.62
N PRO A 498 -0.03 35.59 -7.14
CA PRO A 498 0.78 36.69 -6.62
C PRO A 498 0.59 36.91 -5.11
N SER A 499 1.68 37.14 -4.38
CA SER A 499 1.64 37.38 -2.92
C SER A 499 0.91 38.66 -2.51
N SER A 500 0.60 39.54 -3.46
CA SER A 500 -0.31 40.69 -3.27
C SER A 500 -1.79 40.34 -3.32
N TRP A 501 -2.15 39.08 -3.60
CA TRP A 501 -3.52 38.58 -3.55
C TRP A 501 -3.79 37.87 -2.23
N SER A 502 -4.89 38.28 -1.59
CA SER A 502 -5.27 37.83 -0.25
C SER A 502 -5.73 36.37 -0.20
N LEU A 503 -5.44 35.70 0.90
CA LEU A 503 -5.93 34.34 1.17
C LEU A 503 -7.46 34.32 1.33
N MET A 504 -8.08 35.39 1.83
CA MET A 504 -9.54 35.55 1.84
C MET A 504 -10.15 35.55 0.42
N ARG A 505 -9.41 36.03 -0.60
CA ARG A 505 -9.85 35.90 -2.01
C ARG A 505 -9.79 34.45 -2.50
N LEU A 506 -8.88 33.64 -1.99
CA LEU A 506 -8.80 32.21 -2.28
C LEU A 506 -9.89 31.43 -1.53
N ALA A 507 -10.14 31.74 -0.26
CA ALA A 507 -11.26 31.21 0.52
C ALA A 507 -12.61 31.47 -0.17
N ALA A 508 -12.85 32.70 -0.63
CA ALA A 508 -14.05 33.05 -1.39
C ALA A 508 -14.23 32.22 -2.68
N LYS A 509 -13.15 31.79 -3.36
CA LYS A 509 -13.22 30.86 -4.50
C LYS A 509 -13.59 29.43 -4.07
N LEU A 510 -13.32 29.03 -2.83
CA LEU A 510 -13.57 27.67 -2.32
C LEU A 510 -14.97 27.50 -1.69
N ARG A 511 -15.74 28.60 -1.52
CA ARG A 511 -17.16 28.57 -1.11
C ARG A 511 -18.13 28.16 -2.24
N ASP A 512 -17.66 28.20 -3.48
CA ASP A 512 -18.41 27.85 -4.69
C ASP A 512 -18.74 26.35 -4.72
N GLU A 513 -19.93 25.96 -5.23
CA GLU A 513 -20.28 24.55 -5.40
C GLU A 513 -19.27 23.82 -6.28
N ARG A 514 -18.66 24.51 -7.25
CA ARG A 514 -17.58 23.99 -8.10
C ARG A 514 -16.21 23.94 -7.41
N ARG A 515 -16.13 23.94 -6.07
CA ARG A 515 -14.85 23.89 -5.34
C ARG A 515 -13.99 22.68 -5.71
N LEU A 516 -14.56 21.54 -6.10
CA LEU A 516 -13.77 20.37 -6.53
C LEU A 516 -12.98 20.64 -7.82
N ASP A 517 -13.49 21.44 -8.76
CA ASP A 517 -12.75 21.87 -9.95
C ASP A 517 -11.56 22.80 -9.61
N ARG A 518 -11.56 23.38 -8.41
CA ARG A 518 -10.51 24.27 -7.88
C ARG A 518 -9.55 23.54 -6.94
N LEU A 519 -9.83 22.29 -6.59
CA LEU A 519 -8.96 21.41 -5.80
C LEU A 519 -8.09 20.53 -6.71
N ARG A 520 -7.35 21.20 -7.60
CA ARG A 520 -6.30 20.64 -8.47
C ARG A 520 -5.03 21.48 -8.46
N ALA A 521 -3.87 20.84 -8.37
CA ALA A 521 -2.55 21.41 -8.65
C ALA A 521 -1.74 20.45 -9.53
N GLY A 522 -1.58 20.78 -10.82
CA GLY A 522 -0.86 19.93 -11.79
C GLY A 522 -1.58 18.61 -12.08
N ASP A 523 -0.92 17.52 -11.71
CA ASP A 523 -1.39 16.12 -11.71
C ASP A 523 -2.12 15.72 -10.41
N VAL A 524 -1.95 16.48 -9.33
CA VAL A 524 -2.58 16.23 -8.03
C VAL A 524 -3.98 16.82 -7.99
N GLU A 525 -5.01 15.97 -7.97
CA GLU A 525 -6.42 16.38 -8.00
C GLU A 525 -7.27 15.60 -6.98
N VAL A 526 -8.03 16.32 -6.13
CA VAL A 526 -8.88 15.69 -5.10
C VAL A 526 -10.01 14.89 -5.74
N ARG A 527 -10.64 15.44 -6.80
CA ARG A 527 -11.69 14.77 -7.60
C ARG A 527 -11.19 13.42 -8.14
N ALA A 528 -9.98 13.35 -8.68
CA ALA A 528 -9.41 12.09 -9.18
C ALA A 528 -9.19 11.06 -8.06
N SER A 529 -8.73 11.50 -6.88
CA SER A 529 -8.56 10.61 -5.73
C SER A 529 -9.88 9.99 -5.25
N LEU A 530 -10.98 10.76 -5.30
CA LEU A 530 -12.33 10.31 -4.98
C LEU A 530 -12.91 9.39 -6.07
N GLN A 531 -12.74 9.74 -7.34
CA GLN A 531 -13.19 8.94 -8.49
C GLN A 531 -12.65 7.51 -8.41
N LEU A 532 -11.37 7.32 -8.09
CA LEU A 532 -10.74 6.00 -7.90
C LEU A 532 -11.33 5.16 -6.74
N SER A 533 -12.08 5.75 -5.79
CA SER A 533 -12.85 4.99 -4.79
C SER A 533 -14.27 4.68 -5.26
N TYR A 534 -14.88 5.58 -6.04
CA TYR A 534 -16.21 5.42 -6.62
C TYR A 534 -16.23 4.37 -7.74
N ASP A 535 -15.20 4.31 -8.57
CA ASP A 535 -15.08 3.33 -9.67
C ASP A 535 -14.93 1.87 -9.17
N LEU A 536 -14.67 1.67 -7.87
CA LEU A 536 -14.62 0.37 -7.19
C LEU A 536 -15.98 -0.09 -6.63
N LEU A 537 -17.01 0.77 -6.68
CA LEU A 537 -18.41 0.44 -6.35
C LEU A 537 -19.10 -0.21 -7.56
N THR A 538 -20.04 -1.13 -7.33
CA THR A 538 -20.90 -1.64 -8.42
C THR A 538 -21.82 -0.52 -8.97
N PRO A 539 -22.40 -0.63 -10.18
CA PRO A 539 -23.31 0.40 -10.71
C PRO A 539 -24.50 0.74 -9.79
N GLU A 540 -24.97 -0.26 -9.04
CA GLU A 540 -26.02 -0.12 -8.01
C GLU A 540 -25.48 0.64 -6.79
N GLU A 541 -24.32 0.24 -6.27
CA GLU A 541 -23.65 0.93 -5.16
C GLU A 541 -23.24 2.37 -5.51
N GLN A 542 -22.86 2.65 -6.76
CA GLN A 542 -22.57 3.98 -7.27
C GLN A 542 -23.80 4.89 -7.23
N THR A 543 -24.96 4.35 -7.64
CA THR A 543 -26.24 5.07 -7.60
C THR A 543 -26.66 5.35 -6.16
N ALA A 544 -26.62 4.33 -5.30
CA ALA A 544 -26.93 4.45 -3.88
C ALA A 544 -25.98 5.42 -3.15
N PHE A 545 -24.68 5.42 -3.50
CA PHE A 545 -23.68 6.35 -2.98
C PHE A 545 -24.03 7.81 -3.32
N GLY A 546 -24.42 8.07 -4.57
CA GLY A 546 -24.88 9.40 -4.99
C GLY A 546 -26.13 9.83 -4.20
N GLU A 547 -27.08 8.92 -3.98
CA GLU A 547 -28.30 9.21 -3.23
C GLU A 547 -28.05 9.46 -1.73
N VAL A 548 -27.17 8.72 -1.04
CA VAL A 548 -26.81 9.05 0.37
C VAL A 548 -25.98 10.33 0.49
N CYS A 549 -25.23 10.74 -0.54
CA CYS A 549 -24.55 12.04 -0.54
C CYS A 549 -25.50 13.24 -0.58
N LEU A 550 -26.79 13.02 -0.90
CA LEU A 550 -27.84 14.04 -0.84
C LEU A 550 -28.45 14.19 0.56
N ILE A 551 -28.04 13.39 1.55
CA ILE A 551 -28.43 13.58 2.96
C ILE A 551 -28.03 15.00 3.42
N PRO A 552 -28.98 15.85 3.90
CA PRO A 552 -28.72 17.29 4.06
C PRO A 552 -27.71 17.66 5.15
N GLY A 553 -27.79 17.02 6.32
CA GLY A 553 -26.89 17.28 7.45
C GLY A 553 -25.57 16.50 7.38
N PRO A 554 -24.71 16.62 8.42
CA PRO A 554 -23.38 16.00 8.43
C PRO A 554 -23.40 14.52 8.82
N SER A 555 -24.46 14.01 9.45
CA SER A 555 -24.58 12.60 9.85
C SER A 555 -26.03 12.10 9.88
N SER A 556 -26.20 10.79 9.74
CA SER A 556 -27.51 10.10 9.66
C SER A 556 -27.46 8.73 10.34
N GLY A 557 -28.63 8.22 10.76
CA GLY A 557 -28.79 6.78 11.00
C GLY A 557 -29.04 6.01 9.70
N CYS A 558 -29.31 4.73 9.81
CA CYS A 558 -29.78 3.89 8.70
C CYS A 558 -31.16 4.35 8.23
N ASP A 559 -32.03 4.82 9.14
CA ASP A 559 -33.32 5.47 8.91
C ASP A 559 -33.35 6.41 7.70
N LEU A 560 -32.46 7.41 7.68
CA LEU A 560 -32.38 8.37 6.58
C LEU A 560 -31.60 7.83 5.38
N ALA A 561 -30.75 6.83 5.56
CA ALA A 561 -30.04 6.20 4.45
C ALA A 561 -31.01 5.34 3.60
N GLY A 562 -31.92 4.58 4.23
CA GLY A 562 -33.00 3.85 3.54
C GLY A 562 -33.93 4.80 2.80
N VAL A 563 -34.32 5.93 3.41
CA VAL A 563 -35.08 7.01 2.74
C VAL A 563 -34.30 7.62 1.57
N ALA A 564 -32.98 7.78 1.72
CA ALA A 564 -32.11 8.31 0.68
C ALA A 564 -32.07 7.37 -0.53
N VAL A 565 -31.91 6.05 -0.36
CA VAL A 565 -31.76 5.07 -1.47
C VAL A 565 -33.09 4.38 -1.89
N ALA A 566 -34.19 4.66 -1.18
CA ALA A 566 -35.49 3.97 -1.31
C ALA A 566 -35.46 2.45 -1.05
N ALA A 567 -34.67 2.01 -0.07
CA ALA A 567 -34.69 0.66 0.51
C ALA A 567 -35.24 0.68 1.95
N ASP A 568 -35.38 -0.50 2.56
CA ASP A 568 -35.56 -0.64 4.00
C ASP A 568 -34.27 -0.31 4.79
N GLU A 569 -34.37 -0.36 6.12
CA GLU A 569 -33.28 0.05 7.03
C GLU A 569 -32.15 -1.00 7.13
N ASP A 570 -32.46 -2.29 6.97
CA ASP A 570 -31.48 -3.38 7.06
C ASP A 570 -30.55 -3.39 5.82
N ASP A 571 -31.14 -3.32 4.62
CA ASP A 571 -30.37 -3.19 3.36
C ASP A 571 -29.55 -1.90 3.31
N ALA A 572 -30.07 -0.82 3.92
CA ALA A 572 -29.37 0.45 4.04
C ALA A 572 -28.21 0.39 5.06
N GLU A 573 -28.37 -0.29 6.21
CA GLU A 573 -27.27 -0.53 7.15
C GLU A 573 -26.15 -1.32 6.47
N LEU A 574 -26.50 -2.42 5.79
CA LEU A 574 -25.54 -3.23 5.05
C LEU A 574 -24.80 -2.43 3.99
N PHE A 575 -25.45 -1.47 3.32
CA PHE A 575 -24.79 -0.56 2.38
C PHE A 575 -23.86 0.45 3.07
N MET A 576 -24.30 1.07 4.17
CA MET A 576 -23.47 2.02 4.92
C MET A 576 -22.25 1.35 5.56
N ILE A 577 -22.37 0.10 6.01
CA ILE A 577 -21.23 -0.74 6.45
C ILE A 577 -20.22 -0.90 5.30
N ARG A 578 -20.67 -1.24 4.08
CA ARG A 578 -19.77 -1.36 2.91
C ARG A 578 -19.09 -0.03 2.55
N LEU A 579 -19.77 1.11 2.71
CA LEU A 579 -19.13 2.42 2.53
C LEU A 579 -18.10 2.75 3.63
N VAL A 580 -18.30 2.31 4.88
CA VAL A 580 -17.31 2.42 5.97
C VAL A 580 -16.12 1.50 5.75
N GLU A 581 -16.35 0.26 5.29
CA GLU A 581 -15.28 -0.68 4.99
C GLU A 581 -14.38 -0.20 3.85
N ARG A 582 -14.95 0.48 2.85
CA ARG A 582 -14.25 1.14 1.72
C ARG A 582 -13.70 2.55 2.05
N CYS A 583 -13.85 3.02 3.29
CA CYS A 583 -13.53 4.38 3.75
C CYS A 583 -14.07 5.53 2.88
N LEU A 584 -15.30 5.38 2.37
CA LEU A 584 -16.12 6.46 1.80
C LEU A 584 -17.05 7.10 2.85
N ALA A 585 -17.41 6.35 3.88
CA ALA A 585 -18.12 6.82 5.07
C ALA A 585 -17.28 6.56 6.34
N GLU A 586 -17.64 7.23 7.43
CA GLU A 586 -17.07 7.09 8.77
C GLU A 586 -18.20 6.81 9.78
N PRO A 587 -18.01 5.96 10.81
CA PRO A 587 -18.90 5.94 11.96
C PRO A 587 -18.86 7.31 12.66
N SER A 588 -20.03 7.91 12.91
CA SER A 588 -20.17 9.24 13.51
C SER A 588 -20.32 9.20 15.03
N ASP A 589 -20.80 8.08 15.59
CA ASP A 589 -20.99 7.87 17.03
C ASP A 589 -21.03 6.36 17.36
N ALA A 590 -21.28 6.03 18.63
CA ALA A 590 -21.41 4.65 19.12
C ALA A 590 -22.85 4.11 19.03
N GLN A 591 -23.76 4.87 18.40
CA GLN A 591 -25.19 4.60 18.28
C GLN A 591 -25.57 4.15 16.85
N GLY A 592 -24.57 3.75 16.05
CA GLY A 592 -24.77 3.23 14.69
C GLY A 592 -24.95 4.31 13.63
N ARG A 593 -24.62 5.58 13.92
CA ARG A 593 -24.74 6.66 12.93
C ARG A 593 -23.50 6.79 12.06
N PHE A 594 -23.68 7.31 10.86
CA PHE A 594 -22.65 7.46 9.85
C PHE A 594 -22.48 8.92 9.42
N ARG A 595 -21.26 9.27 9.01
CA ARG A 595 -20.87 10.54 8.40
C ARG A 595 -20.23 10.27 7.04
N LEU A 596 -20.48 11.16 6.08
CA LEU A 596 -19.75 11.27 4.82
C LEU A 596 -18.88 12.54 4.89
N HIS A 597 -17.62 12.49 4.47
CA HIS A 597 -16.77 13.70 4.45
C HIS A 597 -17.29 14.74 3.46
N ASP A 598 -17.19 16.04 3.75
CA ASP A 598 -17.86 17.07 2.94
C ASP A 598 -17.37 17.16 1.48
N LEU A 599 -16.15 16.72 1.17
CA LEU A 599 -15.67 16.61 -0.21
C LEU A 599 -16.21 15.35 -0.91
N VAL A 600 -16.42 14.25 -0.17
CA VAL A 600 -17.13 13.04 -0.64
C VAL A 600 -18.60 13.36 -0.91
N ARG A 601 -19.27 14.05 0.02
CA ARG A 601 -20.66 14.52 -0.12
C ARG A 601 -20.84 15.40 -1.35
N LEU A 602 -19.95 16.39 -1.55
CA LEU A 602 -20.02 17.23 -2.74
C LEU A 602 -19.80 16.44 -4.03
N PHE A 603 -18.81 15.53 -4.06
CA PHE A 603 -18.55 14.69 -5.22
C PHE A 603 -19.78 13.84 -5.61
N GLY A 604 -20.45 13.21 -4.64
CA GLY A 604 -21.71 12.51 -4.88
C GLY A 604 -22.86 13.42 -5.32
N LYS A 605 -22.96 14.64 -4.75
CA LYS A 605 -23.93 15.65 -5.20
C LYS A 605 -23.71 16.09 -6.64
N GLU A 606 -22.47 16.37 -7.05
CA GLU A 606 -22.12 16.73 -8.44
C GLU A 606 -22.42 15.59 -9.43
N ILE A 607 -22.28 14.33 -9.02
CA ILE A 607 -22.71 13.17 -9.82
C ILE A 607 -24.22 13.16 -9.99
N MET A 608 -24.99 13.30 -8.90
CA MET A 608 -26.46 13.24 -8.95
C MET A 608 -27.14 14.40 -9.68
N HIS A 609 -26.48 15.55 -9.82
CA HIS A 609 -26.97 16.68 -10.61
C HIS A 609 -26.44 16.69 -12.06
N ARG A 610 -25.56 15.75 -12.44
CA ARG A 610 -24.98 15.69 -13.79
C ARG A 610 -26.04 15.32 -14.82
N GLY A 611 -26.43 16.29 -15.65
CA GLY A 611 -27.47 16.13 -16.67
C GLY A 611 -28.89 16.45 -16.20
N LEU A 612 -29.04 17.04 -15.00
CA LEU A 612 -30.27 17.68 -14.57
C LEU A 612 -30.24 19.18 -14.90
N ASP A 613 -31.38 19.75 -15.32
CA ASP A 613 -31.54 21.21 -15.39
C ASP A 613 -31.59 21.82 -13.98
N THR A 614 -31.30 23.13 -13.86
CA THR A 614 -31.34 23.89 -12.59
C THR A 614 -32.64 23.75 -11.80
N TYR A 615 -33.75 23.44 -12.47
CA TYR A 615 -35.09 23.27 -11.87
C TYR A 615 -35.41 21.82 -11.43
N GLN A 616 -34.54 20.86 -11.71
CA GLN A 616 -34.75 19.44 -11.44
C GLN A 616 -33.96 18.98 -10.21
N SER A 617 -34.64 18.76 -9.07
CA SER A 617 -34.03 18.09 -7.92
C SER A 617 -33.91 16.57 -8.15
N PRO A 618 -32.82 15.93 -7.72
CA PRO A 618 -32.74 14.47 -7.64
C PRO A 618 -33.87 13.85 -6.79
N ARG A 619 -34.29 12.63 -7.13
CA ARG A 619 -35.41 11.95 -6.45
C ARG A 619 -35.14 11.71 -4.97
N ALA A 620 -33.92 11.34 -4.59
CA ALA A 620 -33.51 11.24 -3.18
C ALA A 620 -33.72 12.53 -2.39
N SER A 621 -33.34 13.70 -2.92
CA SER A 621 -33.55 15.00 -2.26
C SER A 621 -35.04 15.30 -2.03
N LEU A 622 -35.93 14.84 -2.92
CA LEU A 622 -37.38 14.97 -2.74
C LEU A 622 -37.92 13.99 -1.68
N ARG A 623 -37.40 12.75 -1.61
CA ARG A 623 -37.73 11.79 -0.55
C ARG A 623 -37.28 12.30 0.82
N LEU A 624 -36.01 12.68 0.94
CA LEU A 624 -35.38 13.16 2.18
C LEU A 624 -36.07 14.39 2.75
N ARG A 625 -36.28 15.44 1.95
CA ARG A 625 -36.99 16.66 2.40
C ARG A 625 -38.40 16.36 2.89
N ARG A 626 -39.18 15.57 2.14
CA ARG A 626 -40.55 15.19 2.51
C ARG A 626 -40.58 14.38 3.81
N HIS A 627 -39.66 13.44 3.97
CA HIS A 627 -39.57 12.60 5.17
C HIS A 627 -39.17 13.44 6.41
N LEU A 628 -38.14 14.27 6.28
CA LEU A 628 -37.65 15.13 7.37
C LEU A 628 -38.70 16.16 7.80
N ALA A 629 -39.39 16.80 6.85
CA ALA A 629 -40.50 17.71 7.15
C ALA A 629 -41.68 16.99 7.82
N SER A 630 -42.14 15.88 7.26
CA SER A 630 -43.28 15.13 7.82
C SER A 630 -43.00 14.55 9.22
N HIS A 631 -41.77 14.15 9.54
CA HIS A 631 -41.40 13.78 10.90
C HIS A 631 -41.26 14.99 11.83
N ALA A 632 -40.71 16.12 11.37
CA ALA A 632 -40.65 17.34 12.15
C ALA A 632 -42.06 17.90 12.50
N GLU A 633 -42.99 17.90 11.55
CA GLU A 633 -44.38 18.30 11.75
C GLU A 633 -45.12 17.39 12.73
N ARG A 634 -45.01 16.06 12.58
CA ARG A 634 -45.58 15.09 13.53
C ARG A 634 -44.99 15.24 14.93
N SER A 635 -43.70 15.59 15.03
CA SER A 635 -43.06 15.93 16.30
C SER A 635 -43.70 17.16 16.97
N VAL A 636 -44.11 18.18 16.21
CA VAL A 636 -44.81 19.35 16.77
C VAL A 636 -46.17 18.99 17.35
N VAL A 637 -46.92 18.09 16.70
CA VAL A 637 -48.22 17.62 17.23
C VAL A 637 -48.02 16.93 18.58
N LEU A 638 -47.08 15.97 18.65
CA LEU A 638 -46.78 15.18 19.84
C LEU A 638 -45.99 15.94 20.94
N LEU A 639 -45.45 17.13 20.64
CA LEU A 639 -44.84 18.04 21.62
C LEU A 639 -45.80 19.15 22.09
N ARG A 640 -46.92 19.37 21.38
CA ARG A 640 -47.97 20.32 21.77
C ARG A 640 -49.16 19.66 22.48
N GLY A 641 -49.50 18.44 22.10
CA GLY A 641 -50.54 17.65 22.76
C GLY A 641 -50.01 17.00 24.04
N GLY A 642 -50.86 16.98 25.07
CA GLY A 642 -50.83 15.89 26.05
C GLY A 642 -51.26 14.57 25.38
N GLU A 643 -51.21 13.47 26.13
CA GLU A 643 -51.30 12.10 25.60
C GLU A 643 -52.62 11.79 24.83
N ASP A 644 -53.66 12.59 25.00
CA ASP A 644 -54.96 12.47 24.31
C ASP A 644 -54.95 12.77 22.79
N VAL A 645 -53.88 13.37 22.22
CA VAL A 645 -53.90 13.92 20.84
C VAL A 645 -53.16 13.06 19.80
N LEU A 646 -53.49 11.77 19.70
CA LEU A 646 -53.68 10.99 18.45
C LEU A 646 -53.86 9.49 18.75
N ALA A 647 -54.64 8.79 17.91
CA ALA A 647 -54.80 7.34 17.98
C ALA A 647 -53.77 6.60 17.10
N THR A 648 -52.56 6.39 17.61
CA THR A 648 -51.49 5.58 16.97
C THR A 648 -50.48 5.05 18.01
N ASP A 649 -49.94 3.86 17.78
CA ASP A 649 -49.04 3.11 18.69
C ASP A 649 -47.58 3.65 18.77
N VAL A 650 -47.39 4.98 18.78
CA VAL A 650 -46.06 5.63 18.66
C VAL A 650 -45.64 6.32 19.96
N ASP A 651 -44.46 5.96 20.50
CA ASP A 651 -43.89 6.54 21.73
C ASP A 651 -43.44 8.01 21.53
N PRO A 652 -43.95 8.99 22.30
CA PRO A 652 -43.45 10.36 22.28
C PRO A 652 -41.95 10.47 22.68
N GLY A 653 -41.43 9.50 23.43
CA GLY A 653 -40.00 9.36 23.73
C GLY A 653 -39.16 8.95 22.52
N GLU A 654 -39.70 8.18 21.59
CA GLU A 654 -39.09 7.79 20.31
C GLU A 654 -39.00 8.98 19.37
N VAL A 655 -40.11 9.71 19.24
CA VAL A 655 -40.18 10.93 18.42
C VAL A 655 -39.20 12.01 18.94
N ARG A 656 -39.07 12.15 20.27
CA ARG A 656 -38.03 13.01 20.87
C ARG A 656 -36.61 12.53 20.57
N ARG A 657 -36.34 11.22 20.61
CA ARG A 657 -35.03 10.62 20.27
C ARG A 657 -34.69 10.85 18.79
N TRP A 658 -35.64 10.61 17.88
CA TRP A 658 -35.48 10.82 16.45
C TRP A 658 -35.17 12.29 16.12
N PHE A 659 -35.94 13.23 16.68
CA PHE A 659 -35.70 14.66 16.43
C PHE A 659 -34.36 15.12 17.03
N ALA A 660 -33.96 14.60 18.20
CA ALA A 660 -32.65 14.88 18.78
C ALA A 660 -31.49 14.41 17.87
N ALA A 661 -31.60 13.20 17.31
CA ALA A 661 -30.61 12.66 16.38
C ALA A 661 -30.58 13.45 15.05
N ASN A 662 -31.75 13.72 14.47
CA ASN A 662 -31.88 14.31 13.13
C ASN A 662 -32.00 15.85 13.11
N LEU A 663 -31.78 16.52 14.26
CA LEU A 663 -31.80 17.98 14.39
C LEU A 663 -30.99 18.70 13.30
N LEU A 664 -29.76 18.26 13.03
CA LEU A 664 -28.89 18.87 12.01
C LEU A 664 -29.35 18.57 10.57
N ASN A 665 -30.05 17.46 10.33
CA ASN A 665 -30.68 17.16 9.05
C ASN A 665 -31.90 18.07 8.82
N VAL A 666 -32.71 18.30 9.86
CA VAL A 666 -33.86 19.23 9.83
C VAL A 666 -33.42 20.68 9.60
N VAL A 667 -32.35 21.13 10.28
CA VAL A 667 -31.76 22.47 10.06
C VAL A 667 -31.17 22.62 8.66
N ALA A 668 -30.50 21.59 8.13
CA ALA A 668 -29.97 21.62 6.77
C ALA A 668 -31.10 21.67 5.72
N VAL A 669 -32.19 20.91 5.90
CA VAL A 669 -33.39 21.04 5.04
C VAL A 669 -33.99 22.42 5.14
N LEU A 670 -34.11 23.01 6.34
CA LEU A 670 -34.65 24.37 6.52
C LEU A 670 -33.93 25.39 5.63
N HIS A 671 -32.60 25.36 5.62
CA HIS A 671 -31.81 26.24 4.74
C HIS A 671 -31.95 25.90 3.26
N GLU A 672 -32.07 24.62 2.88
CA GLU A 672 -32.31 24.20 1.50
C GLU A 672 -33.68 24.70 0.98
N VAL A 673 -34.76 24.57 1.77
CA VAL A 673 -36.10 25.01 1.34
C VAL A 673 -36.26 26.54 1.35
N ASP A 674 -35.56 27.24 2.24
CA ASP A 674 -35.46 28.72 2.25
C ASP A 674 -34.72 29.23 1.01
N GLN A 675 -33.58 28.65 0.65
CA GLN A 675 -32.83 29.01 -0.57
C GLN A 675 -33.59 28.70 -1.87
N LEU A 676 -34.48 27.70 -1.86
CA LEU A 676 -35.34 27.35 -2.99
C LEU A 676 -36.67 28.12 -3.02
N GLY A 677 -36.89 29.09 -2.13
CA GLY A 677 -38.12 29.89 -2.06
C GLY A 677 -39.36 29.13 -1.59
N ALA A 678 -39.22 27.89 -1.09
CA ALA A 678 -40.29 27.06 -0.55
C ALA A 678 -40.64 27.48 0.90
N HIS A 679 -40.95 28.77 1.05
CA HIS A 679 -40.99 29.47 2.32
C HIS A 679 -42.05 28.97 3.32
N GLY A 680 -43.15 28.36 2.86
CA GLY A 680 -44.13 27.71 3.74
C GLY A 680 -43.51 26.57 4.54
N THR A 681 -42.91 25.60 3.84
CA THR A 681 -42.16 24.49 4.47
C THR A 681 -41.01 25.00 5.33
N ALA A 682 -40.34 26.09 4.94
CA ALA A 682 -39.32 26.72 5.77
C ALA A 682 -39.89 27.26 7.10
N VAL A 683 -41.06 27.92 7.08
CA VAL A 683 -41.76 28.38 8.29
C VAL A 683 -42.23 27.21 9.15
N ASP A 684 -42.75 26.12 8.57
CA ASP A 684 -43.19 24.92 9.30
C ASP A 684 -42.02 24.17 9.97
N LEU A 685 -40.89 24.00 9.27
CA LEU A 685 -39.66 23.42 9.83
C LEU A 685 -39.06 24.30 10.93
N CYS A 686 -39.01 25.61 10.72
CA CYS A 686 -38.53 26.56 11.71
C CYS A 686 -39.41 26.58 12.96
N ARG A 687 -40.74 26.49 12.79
CA ARG A 687 -41.71 26.28 13.87
C ARG A 687 -41.40 25.00 14.64
N ALA A 688 -41.09 23.89 13.96
CA ALA A 688 -40.76 22.62 14.62
C ALA A 688 -39.48 22.69 15.45
N LEU A 689 -38.43 23.31 14.92
CA LEU A 689 -37.17 23.55 15.63
C LEU A 689 -37.38 24.42 16.89
N CYS A 690 -38.29 25.40 16.84
CA CYS A 690 -38.67 26.19 18.01
C CYS A 690 -39.35 25.32 19.08
N PHE A 691 -40.41 24.57 18.76
CA PHE A 691 -41.10 23.75 19.78
C PHE A 691 -40.21 22.65 20.37
N TYR A 692 -39.31 22.07 19.58
CA TYR A 692 -38.30 21.15 20.10
C TYR A 692 -37.33 21.84 21.07
N THR A 693 -36.75 22.99 20.69
CA THR A 693 -35.78 23.70 21.56
C THR A 693 -36.41 24.27 22.83
N GLU A 694 -37.67 24.71 22.76
CA GLU A 694 -38.49 25.06 23.93
C GLU A 694 -38.70 23.86 24.86
N ALA A 695 -39.10 22.69 24.33
CA ALA A 695 -39.27 21.47 25.11
C ALA A 695 -37.96 20.99 25.77
N GLN A 696 -36.80 21.25 25.17
CA GLN A 696 -35.47 20.98 25.75
C GLN A 696 -34.94 22.11 26.65
N SER A 697 -35.68 23.22 26.81
CA SER A 697 -35.23 24.44 27.51
C SER A 697 -33.92 25.05 26.95
N ASP A 698 -33.63 24.83 25.66
CA ASP A 698 -32.51 25.45 24.94
C ASP A 698 -32.91 26.87 24.48
N TRP A 699 -33.01 27.78 25.46
CA TRP A 699 -33.38 29.19 25.24
C TRP A 699 -32.41 29.96 24.34
N ARG A 700 -31.22 29.41 24.04
CA ARG A 700 -30.29 30.00 23.07
C ARG A 700 -30.70 29.64 21.65
N ARG A 701 -30.87 28.34 21.35
CA ARG A 701 -31.32 27.92 20.02
C ARG A 701 -32.77 28.33 19.72
N LEU A 702 -33.63 28.46 20.74
CA LEU A 702 -34.98 29.00 20.54
C LEU A 702 -34.94 30.44 20.02
N ASP A 703 -34.06 31.29 20.56
CA ASP A 703 -33.88 32.68 20.08
C ASP A 703 -33.32 32.73 18.65
N GLU A 704 -32.38 31.84 18.35
CA GLU A 704 -31.74 31.70 17.04
C GLU A 704 -32.75 31.27 15.97
N PHE A 705 -33.49 30.18 16.21
CA PHE A 705 -34.52 29.70 15.29
C PHE A 705 -35.70 30.67 15.19
N ALA A 706 -36.18 31.27 16.29
CA ALA A 706 -37.28 32.22 16.21
C ALA A 706 -36.90 33.49 15.41
N ARG A 707 -35.65 33.97 15.50
CA ARG A 707 -35.14 35.06 14.64
C ARG A 707 -35.03 34.66 13.17
N LEU A 708 -34.56 33.44 12.89
CA LEU A 708 -34.53 32.88 11.54
C LEU A 708 -35.95 32.80 10.96
N GLY A 709 -36.93 32.33 11.74
CA GLY A 709 -38.34 32.26 11.37
C GLY A 709 -38.98 33.60 11.04
N LEU A 710 -38.65 34.67 11.80
CA LEU A 710 -39.04 36.04 11.44
C LEU A 710 -38.45 36.47 10.09
N GLY A 711 -37.16 36.18 9.84
CA GLY A 711 -36.49 36.51 8.57
C GLY A 711 -37.08 35.79 7.36
N ILE A 712 -37.41 34.50 7.52
CA ILE A 712 -38.10 33.69 6.50
C ILE A 712 -39.51 34.23 6.26
N THR A 713 -40.28 34.51 7.32
CA THR A 713 -41.65 35.05 7.22
C THR A 713 -41.66 36.41 6.52
N GLU A 714 -40.65 37.26 6.75
CA GLU A 714 -40.55 38.55 6.06
C GLU A 714 -40.20 38.41 4.57
N ARG A 715 -39.38 37.43 4.17
CA ARG A 715 -39.15 37.07 2.75
C ARG A 715 -40.44 36.57 2.10
N ALA A 716 -41.05 35.55 2.70
CA ALA A 716 -42.29 34.93 2.22
C ALA A 716 -43.41 35.95 1.93
N ARG A 717 -43.55 36.96 2.80
CA ARG A 717 -44.52 38.05 2.66
C ARG A 717 -44.12 39.07 1.57
N LYS A 718 -42.82 39.31 1.33
CA LYS A 718 -42.35 40.21 0.26
C LYS A 718 -42.48 39.59 -1.13
N GLU A 719 -42.46 38.27 -1.20
CA GLU A 719 -42.53 37.49 -2.45
C GLU A 719 -43.94 36.91 -2.70
N GLU A 720 -44.92 37.26 -1.87
CA GLU A 720 -46.33 36.82 -1.95
C GLU A 720 -46.51 35.28 -1.94
N VAL A 721 -45.57 34.56 -1.30
CA VAL A 721 -45.52 33.08 -1.22
C VAL A 721 -46.38 32.51 -0.10
N LEU A 722 -46.67 33.29 0.95
CA LEU A 722 -47.59 32.93 2.04
C LEU A 722 -48.80 33.86 2.03
N ASP A 723 -49.97 33.33 2.45
CA ASP A 723 -51.15 34.17 2.65
C ASP A 723 -50.89 35.24 3.73
N ALA A 724 -51.58 36.38 3.61
CA ALA A 724 -51.41 37.52 4.51
C ALA A 724 -51.77 37.17 5.97
N ALA A 725 -52.74 36.28 6.21
CA ALA A 725 -53.07 35.82 7.56
C ALA A 725 -52.05 34.79 8.07
N GLU A 726 -51.59 33.85 7.23
CA GLU A 726 -50.55 32.88 7.60
C GLU A 726 -49.24 33.57 7.99
N ALA A 727 -48.79 34.53 7.17
CA ALA A 727 -47.60 35.34 7.45
C ALA A 727 -47.78 36.17 8.75
N ALA A 728 -48.96 36.73 9.00
CA ALA A 728 -49.24 37.46 10.24
C ALA A 728 -49.23 36.55 11.49
N MET A 729 -49.77 35.33 11.39
CA MET A 729 -49.73 34.34 12.47
C MET A 729 -48.30 33.87 12.76
N ALA A 730 -47.52 33.55 11.72
CA ALA A 730 -46.11 33.16 11.85
C ALA A 730 -45.27 34.28 12.49
N GLN A 731 -45.41 35.52 12.01
CA GLN A 731 -44.72 36.70 12.54
C GLN A 731 -45.03 36.91 14.03
N SER A 732 -46.31 36.80 14.42
CA SER A 732 -46.74 36.92 15.82
C SER A 732 -46.15 35.82 16.70
N MET A 733 -46.24 34.56 16.25
CA MET A 733 -45.71 33.39 16.95
C MET A 733 -44.20 33.51 17.21
N PHE A 734 -43.39 33.77 16.18
CA PHE A 734 -41.94 33.89 16.35
C PHE A 734 -41.55 35.12 17.19
N THR A 735 -42.30 36.22 17.11
CA THR A 735 -42.07 37.40 17.97
C THR A 735 -42.28 37.05 19.45
N MET A 736 -43.33 36.28 19.79
CA MET A 736 -43.56 35.79 21.15
C MET A 736 -42.45 34.86 21.63
N LEU A 737 -41.95 33.96 20.78
CA LEU A 737 -40.87 33.01 21.12
C LEU A 737 -39.52 33.73 21.36
N VAL A 738 -39.21 34.77 20.58
CA VAL A 738 -38.07 35.65 20.85
C VAL A 738 -38.19 36.31 22.24
N ALA A 739 -39.36 36.87 22.57
CA ALA A 739 -39.60 37.49 23.88
C ALA A 739 -39.54 36.48 25.05
N ALA A 740 -40.08 35.27 24.86
CA ALA A 740 -40.04 34.18 25.85
C ALA A 740 -38.59 33.74 26.11
N SER A 741 -37.80 33.49 25.05
CA SER A 741 -36.40 33.10 25.17
C SER A 741 -35.54 34.17 25.87
N ALA A 742 -35.82 35.46 25.63
CA ALA A 742 -35.13 36.56 26.28
C ALA A 742 -35.46 36.63 27.78
N THR A 743 -36.73 36.38 28.14
CA THR A 743 -37.20 36.34 29.54
C THR A 743 -36.58 35.17 30.31
N ALA A 744 -36.66 33.95 29.75
CA ALA A 744 -36.15 32.73 30.38
C ALA A 744 -34.61 32.69 30.53
N ARG A 745 -33.88 33.48 29.72
CA ARG A 745 -32.44 33.72 29.89
C ARG A 745 -32.08 34.61 31.08
N HIS A 746 -32.99 35.49 31.53
CA HIS A 746 -32.78 36.36 32.69
C HIS A 746 -33.31 35.77 33.99
N ASP A 747 -34.46 35.09 33.96
CA ASP A 747 -34.98 34.35 35.12
C ASP A 747 -35.65 33.03 34.68
N ARG A 748 -35.02 31.90 35.07
CA ARG A 748 -35.50 30.54 34.81
C ARG A 748 -36.80 30.19 35.55
N ARG A 749 -37.24 31.00 36.53
CA ARG A 749 -38.49 30.83 37.28
C ARG A 749 -39.60 31.79 36.84
N ALA A 750 -39.25 32.93 36.24
CA ALA A 750 -40.21 33.90 35.69
C ALA A 750 -40.53 33.67 34.19
N ALA A 751 -40.35 32.45 33.69
CA ALA A 751 -40.99 31.99 32.46
C ALA A 751 -42.52 32.02 32.66
N SER A 752 -43.12 33.14 32.26
CA SER A 752 -44.45 33.59 32.70
C SER A 752 -45.60 32.73 32.12
N PRO A 753 -46.82 32.71 32.72
CA PRO A 753 -47.84 31.67 32.49
C PRO A 753 -48.46 31.49 31.09
N VAL A 754 -47.95 32.14 30.03
CA VAL A 754 -48.46 32.07 28.64
C VAL A 754 -48.73 30.63 28.18
N PHE A 755 -47.87 29.69 28.60
CA PHE A 755 -47.92 28.29 28.21
C PHE A 755 -48.88 27.42 29.07
N ARG A 756 -49.31 27.89 30.26
CA ARG A 756 -50.36 27.20 31.05
C ARG A 756 -51.74 27.24 30.40
N THR A 757 -51.91 28.06 29.37
CA THR A 757 -53.13 28.16 28.56
C THR A 757 -53.24 27.06 27.49
N TRP A 758 -52.15 26.33 27.22
CA TRP A 758 -52.10 25.23 26.25
C TRP A 758 -51.88 23.85 26.92
N GLY A 759 -51.20 23.78 28.06
CA GLY A 759 -51.12 22.57 28.89
C GLY A 759 -52.14 22.55 30.02
N LYS A 760 -53.40 22.15 29.73
CA LYS A 760 -54.48 22.17 30.73
C LYS A 760 -55.58 21.10 30.60
N VAL A 761 -55.21 19.87 30.25
CA VAL A 761 -55.97 18.63 30.54
C VAL A 761 -54.95 17.56 30.97
N GLY A 762 -55.34 16.69 31.91
CA GLY A 762 -54.60 15.47 32.28
C GLY A 762 -53.26 15.70 32.95
#